data_AF-A0A919W175-F1
#
_entry.id   AF-A0A919W175-F1
#
_cell.length_a   1.000
_cell.length_b   1.000
_cell.length_c   1.000
_cell.angle_alpha   90.00
_cell.angle_beta   90.00
_cell.angle_gamma   90.00
#
_symmetry.space_group_name_H-M   'P 1'
#
loop_
_entity.id
_entity.type
_entity.pdbx_description
1 polymer ?
#
loop_
_entity_poly.entity_id
_entity_poly.type
_entity_poly.pdbx_seq_one_letter_code
_entity_poly.pdbx_strand_id
1 'polypeptide(L)'
;MRILATLLLTIGLGLAVASPADAAAGDFSTGFESADPQPSANLVESSAGVGGYCCALTAMETGTRAETAHGGTSALMYSGNDQSATTSYSYNRIFDVDLPVSASTTLSYWLYPQSGGHLDVAVDLVFTDGSRLRDSGAVDQNGVRLHPASQGSGSVLGFDKWNYVSSAIGDHVAGRTIDRILIGYDQPANTGTFRGYLDDLAITAAAPATRLSDLVDTRRGSNSDSSYSRGNTFPGATVPNGFNFWTPITNGNSDGWLYQYGSSTVQGFGISHEPSPWIGDYAALQVMPMTGAVKTTPDARKSAFSHGNEVANAHYYKTQLDTYGITAEMTPTDHAGALRFKYPATAEAVIVFDTIDKVGGSISVDAAARTITGYVDHKGPRLYFSATVDKAIAATGTVSGQGVTSWVRFATAAGEQVTLRMATSYISVAQATANLGQEVGAKSFDAVREEAAGRWDAALGKVRIEGASADRRVTFYSNMYRAFMYPNNMSEMVGGVRKYFSPYDNAVHDGQMYVNNGFWDTARAVWPLYTLLSPTRTGEMLDGFVNAFKNGGWTPRWSGPGYIDIMVGTNQDLAFADAYGKGVRNFDYQAAYASMVKNASVYSGSGSKGRKAVEVSTFKRYVPSDVLGESASWTLEDADNNFGIAQLGRALGYAEDADYFQNRALDYANLWSPSVGFFRGKQSNGSWRTADSAFQPNAWGYEFTEGAPWHYATPAPQDPQGMANLYGGRAQLSAKIDSVFAASRDYNVGGYGGVIHEMREAYDTNMGQYAHPNEPIHHMLYMYNYAGTPAKTQTRVRDVLTKLYGSGAGNGGGYLGDEDNGQMSAWYVFSALGFYPARMGSTDYTIGAPLNPKATVTLENGRTFTVEAPAVSDTNRYIQSATLNGVAYAKNYLTHADLLAGGTLSFVMGPNPSTWGTGTNDVPPSITTGSAVPRPLTDRATGGTLTASGENAPNEARTALVDDTSLTKWLTFQNTATIQYDLPAAATVKQYTLTSANDAAGRDPRGWTLQGSTDGTTWITLDTRTGLDFSDRRQTRAFTIANTTAYSRYRLQITANHGAAETQLAEWELLA
;
A
#
# COMPACT_ATOMS: atom_id res chain seq x y z
N MET A 1 -20.69 -12.97 91.75
CA MET A 1 -22.15 -13.13 91.93
C MET A 1 -22.77 -13.23 90.54
N ARG A 2 -23.17 -14.44 90.11
CA ARG A 2 -23.91 -14.77 88.85
C ARG A 2 -23.15 -14.49 87.52
N ILE A 3 -23.24 -15.20 86.40
CA ILE A 3 -23.96 -16.41 85.93
C ILE A 3 -23.39 -16.78 84.51
N LEU A 4 -23.37 -18.09 84.21
CA LEU A 4 -23.42 -18.81 82.90
C LEU A 4 -22.43 -18.57 81.72
N ALA A 5 -21.67 -19.65 81.46
CA ALA A 5 -21.66 -20.53 80.28
C ALA A 5 -21.32 -19.99 78.86
N THR A 6 -20.16 -20.45 78.40
CA THR A 6 -19.62 -20.47 77.04
C THR A 6 -20.28 -21.56 76.18
N LEU A 7 -20.63 -21.28 74.90
CA LEU A 7 -20.12 -21.92 73.66
C LEU A 7 -21.08 -21.75 72.44
N LEU A 8 -20.47 -21.53 71.26
CA LEU A 8 -20.95 -21.58 69.87
C LEU A 8 -21.74 -20.39 69.28
N LEU A 9 -21.04 -19.56 68.48
CA LEU A 9 -21.50 -19.23 67.12
C LEU A 9 -20.32 -18.85 66.20
N THR A 10 -20.33 -19.43 65.01
CA THR A 10 -19.35 -19.36 63.92
C THR A 10 -19.50 -18.10 63.05
N ILE A 11 -18.34 -17.47 62.80
CA ILE A 11 -17.82 -16.72 61.64
C ILE A 11 -18.77 -16.35 60.48
N GLY A 12 -18.71 -15.06 60.10
CA GLY A 12 -18.99 -14.57 58.75
C GLY A 12 -18.48 -13.13 58.59
N LEU A 13 -17.22 -12.96 58.16
CA LEU A 13 -16.68 -11.66 57.74
C LEU A 13 -17.37 -11.24 56.44
N GLY A 14 -18.14 -10.15 56.49
CA GLY A 14 -18.63 -9.47 55.30
C GLY A 14 -17.51 -8.67 54.64
N LEU A 15 -17.19 -9.01 53.39
CA LEU A 15 -16.55 -8.11 52.44
C LEU A 15 -17.51 -6.94 52.18
N ALA A 16 -17.09 -5.73 52.55
CA ALA A 16 -17.77 -4.51 52.17
C ALA A 16 -17.60 -4.30 50.66
N VAL A 17 -18.67 -4.53 49.91
CA VAL A 17 -18.81 -4.08 48.53
C VAL A 17 -18.92 -2.56 48.56
N ALA A 18 -18.04 -1.87 47.85
CA ALA A 18 -18.14 -0.42 47.67
C ALA A 18 -19.46 -0.09 46.94
N SER A 19 -20.22 0.84 47.50
CA SER A 19 -21.40 1.46 46.88
C SER A 19 -20.99 2.33 45.68
N PRO A 20 -21.86 2.52 44.66
CA PRO A 20 -21.52 3.11 43.35
C PRO A 20 -21.51 4.65 43.35
N ALA A 21 -20.95 5.28 44.39
CA ALA A 21 -20.89 6.73 44.49
C ALA A 21 -19.54 7.14 45.04
N ASP A 22 -18.50 6.99 44.23
CA ASP A 22 -17.24 7.77 44.30
C ASP A 22 -16.47 7.56 42.97
N ALA A 23 -17.10 7.93 41.86
CA ALA A 23 -16.36 8.34 40.67
C ALA A 23 -16.27 9.86 40.73
N ALA A 24 -15.16 10.39 41.23
CA ALA A 24 -14.84 11.79 41.00
C ALA A 24 -14.86 12.06 39.48
N ALA A 25 -15.34 13.24 39.04
CA ALA A 25 -15.35 13.70 37.65
C ALA A 25 -14.35 12.95 36.74
N GLY A 26 -14.81 12.05 35.87
CA GLY A 26 -13.92 11.05 35.28
C GLY A 26 -14.50 10.21 34.14
N ASP A 27 -13.68 9.25 33.71
CA ASP A 27 -13.95 8.27 32.65
C ASP A 27 -14.89 7.16 33.14
N PHE A 28 -15.69 6.59 32.24
CA PHE A 28 -16.52 5.42 32.46
C PHE A 28 -16.15 4.34 31.44
N SER A 29 -16.03 3.09 31.87
CA SER A 29 -15.85 1.95 30.96
C SER A 29 -16.45 0.68 31.53
N THR A 30 -16.97 -0.18 30.65
CA THR A 30 -17.41 -1.54 31.00
C THR A 30 -17.28 -2.45 29.78
N GLY A 31 -16.60 -3.58 29.95
CA GLY A 31 -16.67 -4.75 29.05
C GLY A 31 -17.66 -5.78 29.58
N PHE A 32 -18.53 -5.38 30.51
CA PHE A 32 -19.53 -6.25 31.14
C PHE A 32 -18.95 -7.46 31.91
N GLU A 33 -17.67 -7.43 32.24
CA GLU A 33 -17.02 -8.47 33.04
C GLU A 33 -17.44 -8.39 34.51
N SER A 34 -17.27 -9.49 35.26
CA SER A 34 -17.72 -9.56 36.66
C SER A 34 -17.14 -8.48 37.60
N ALA A 35 -16.01 -7.88 37.23
CA ALA A 35 -15.37 -6.79 37.97
C ALA A 35 -15.78 -5.38 37.48
N ASP A 36 -16.47 -5.29 36.35
CA ASP A 36 -16.90 -4.04 35.72
C ASP A 36 -18.28 -3.60 36.23
N PRO A 37 -18.67 -2.33 36.01
CA PRO A 37 -20.05 -1.89 36.19
C PRO A 37 -21.03 -2.80 35.44
N GLN A 38 -22.02 -3.35 36.16
CA GLN A 38 -23.02 -4.27 35.62
C GLN A 38 -24.35 -3.56 35.32
N PRO A 39 -24.98 -3.81 34.16
CA PRO A 39 -26.19 -3.13 33.76
C PRO A 39 -27.42 -3.72 34.45
N SER A 40 -28.46 -2.90 34.60
CA SER A 40 -29.78 -3.39 35.01
C SER A 40 -30.53 -3.96 33.80
N ALA A 41 -30.92 -5.24 33.85
CA ALA A 41 -31.59 -5.92 32.75
C ALA A 41 -33.02 -5.39 32.52
N ASN A 42 -33.42 -5.26 31.24
CA ASN A 42 -34.80 -4.99 30.80
C ASN A 42 -35.45 -3.71 31.35
N LEU A 43 -34.68 -2.67 31.71
CA LEU A 43 -35.24 -1.39 32.13
C LEU A 43 -35.62 -0.53 30.91
N VAL A 44 -36.91 -0.47 30.61
CA VAL A 44 -37.44 0.28 29.46
C VAL A 44 -37.63 1.76 29.84
N GLU A 45 -36.94 2.65 29.13
CA GLU A 45 -37.11 4.10 29.27
C GLU A 45 -38.30 4.59 28.42
N SER A 46 -38.39 4.09 27.18
CA SER A 46 -39.48 4.39 26.26
C SER A 46 -39.54 3.33 25.17
N SER A 47 -40.73 2.84 24.82
CA SER A 47 -40.91 1.85 23.75
C SER A 47 -42.26 2.05 23.05
N ALA A 48 -42.29 1.87 21.74
CA ALA A 48 -43.50 1.79 20.94
C ALA A 48 -43.27 0.85 19.75
N GLY A 49 -44.23 -0.03 19.45
CA GLY A 49 -44.15 -0.93 18.29
C GLY A 49 -43.13 -2.09 18.43
N VAL A 50 -42.40 -2.19 19.54
CA VAL A 50 -41.42 -3.26 19.80
C VAL A 50 -41.92 -4.20 20.89
N GLY A 51 -41.94 -5.50 20.62
CA GLY A 51 -42.12 -6.56 21.62
C GLY A 51 -40.82 -7.30 21.92
N GLY A 52 -40.87 -8.22 22.89
CA GLY A 52 -39.74 -9.08 23.23
C GLY A 52 -39.40 -10.09 22.14
N TYR A 53 -38.13 -10.45 22.04
CA TYR A 53 -37.66 -11.56 21.21
C TYR A 53 -38.20 -12.91 21.73
N CYS A 54 -38.31 -13.06 23.05
CA CYS A 54 -38.98 -14.17 23.72
C CYS A 54 -39.75 -13.73 24.99
N CYS A 55 -40.38 -14.68 25.69
CA CYS A 55 -40.84 -14.54 27.09
C CYS A 55 -41.87 -13.43 27.40
N ALA A 56 -42.70 -13.04 26.42
CA ALA A 56 -43.81 -12.08 26.58
C ALA A 56 -43.42 -10.67 27.08
N LEU A 57 -42.18 -10.24 26.86
CA LEU A 57 -41.78 -8.85 27.10
C LEU A 57 -42.51 -7.91 26.11
N THR A 58 -42.83 -6.70 26.57
CA THR A 58 -43.54 -5.66 25.78
C THR A 58 -42.59 -4.60 25.19
N ALA A 59 -41.28 -4.87 25.20
CA ALA A 59 -40.21 -4.01 24.73
C ALA A 59 -38.95 -4.84 24.44
N MET A 60 -37.87 -4.20 24.01
CA MET A 60 -36.57 -4.82 23.81
C MET A 60 -36.07 -5.51 25.10
N GLU A 61 -35.52 -6.70 24.96
CA GLU A 61 -34.78 -7.42 26.00
C GLU A 61 -33.33 -6.93 26.05
N THR A 62 -32.80 -6.69 27.25
CA THR A 62 -31.39 -6.43 27.50
C THR A 62 -30.86 -7.27 28.67
N GLY A 63 -29.66 -7.84 28.54
CA GLY A 63 -28.99 -8.52 29.65
C GLY A 63 -27.62 -9.09 29.30
N THR A 64 -26.71 -9.14 30.28
CA THR A 64 -25.36 -9.67 30.11
C THR A 64 -25.39 -11.17 29.75
N ARG A 65 -24.56 -11.59 28.79
CA ARG A 65 -24.44 -12.98 28.31
C ARG A 65 -22.96 -13.31 28.06
N ALA A 66 -22.60 -14.58 28.25
CA ALA A 66 -21.25 -15.10 27.99
C ALA A 66 -21.08 -15.69 26.57
N GLU A 67 -22.06 -15.50 25.69
CA GLU A 67 -22.17 -16.27 24.43
C GLU A 67 -21.53 -15.57 23.22
N THR A 68 -21.23 -14.26 23.30
CA THR A 68 -20.63 -13.48 22.20
C THR A 68 -20.02 -12.19 22.74
N ALA A 69 -18.76 -12.25 23.21
CA ALA A 69 -18.00 -11.08 23.67
C ALA A 69 -16.99 -10.60 22.61
N HIS A 70 -16.72 -9.30 22.56
CA HIS A 70 -15.66 -8.70 21.74
C HIS A 70 -14.33 -8.83 22.47
N GLY A 71 -14.27 -8.30 23.69
CA GLY A 71 -13.21 -8.49 24.66
C GLY A 71 -13.66 -9.44 25.77
N GLY A 72 -12.71 -10.01 26.53
CA GLY A 72 -13.04 -10.76 27.75
C GLY A 72 -13.92 -12.01 27.54
N THR A 73 -14.97 -12.14 28.35
CA THR A 73 -15.86 -13.31 28.45
C THR A 73 -17.36 -12.98 28.39
N SER A 74 -17.76 -11.70 28.51
CA SER A 74 -19.17 -11.30 28.60
C SER A 74 -19.48 -10.09 27.72
N ALA A 75 -20.74 -9.95 27.28
CA ALA A 75 -21.25 -8.75 26.60
C ALA A 75 -22.73 -8.52 26.92
N LEU A 76 -23.23 -7.31 26.69
CA LEU A 76 -24.64 -6.98 26.84
C LEU A 76 -25.43 -7.42 25.60
N MET A 77 -26.28 -8.43 25.72
CA MET A 77 -27.23 -8.77 24.66
C MET A 77 -28.35 -7.72 24.61
N TYR A 78 -28.76 -7.34 23.39
CA TYR A 78 -30.02 -6.68 23.09
C TYR A 78 -30.83 -7.54 22.11
N SER A 79 -32.15 -7.65 22.28
CA SER A 79 -33.00 -8.33 21.33
C SER A 79 -34.46 -7.89 21.38
N GLY A 80 -35.19 -7.98 20.28
CA GLY A 80 -36.58 -7.62 20.24
C GLY A 80 -37.28 -8.14 18.98
N ASN A 81 -38.57 -7.86 18.90
CA ASN A 81 -39.40 -8.12 17.74
C ASN A 81 -40.13 -6.83 17.36
N ASP A 82 -39.82 -6.28 16.20
CA ASP A 82 -40.52 -5.15 15.61
C ASP A 82 -41.89 -5.61 15.08
N GLN A 83 -42.95 -4.98 15.60
CA GLN A 83 -44.35 -5.33 15.35
C GLN A 83 -45.08 -4.28 14.50
N SER A 84 -44.41 -3.19 14.08
CA SER A 84 -45.08 -2.06 13.45
C SER A 84 -44.46 -1.67 12.11
N ALA A 85 -45.27 -1.81 11.05
CA ALA A 85 -44.91 -1.40 9.70
C ALA A 85 -44.82 0.14 9.49
N THR A 86 -44.96 0.96 10.54
CA THR A 86 -44.85 2.42 10.46
C THR A 86 -43.63 2.96 11.21
N THR A 87 -43.62 2.93 12.54
CA THR A 87 -42.47 3.39 13.35
C THR A 87 -42.40 2.55 14.61
N SER A 88 -41.21 2.04 14.90
CA SER A 88 -40.92 1.26 16.10
C SER A 88 -39.65 1.76 16.76
N TYR A 89 -39.69 1.90 18.08
CA TYR A 89 -38.51 2.21 18.86
C TYR A 89 -38.57 1.56 20.23
N SER A 90 -37.40 1.28 20.79
CA SER A 90 -37.23 0.82 22.15
C SER A 90 -35.89 1.33 22.67
N TYR A 91 -35.92 2.10 23.76
CA TYR A 91 -34.73 2.59 24.43
C TYR A 91 -34.69 1.99 25.82
N ASN A 92 -33.69 1.17 26.08
CA ASN A 92 -33.49 0.52 27.37
C ASN A 92 -32.34 1.19 28.11
N ARG A 93 -32.59 1.53 29.37
CA ARG A 93 -31.58 2.04 30.28
C ARG A 93 -30.65 0.92 30.71
N ILE A 94 -29.34 1.15 30.55
CA ILE A 94 -28.30 0.19 30.93
C ILE A 94 -27.60 0.65 32.22
N PHE A 95 -27.29 1.94 32.36
CA PHE A 95 -26.64 2.51 33.53
C PHE A 95 -27.25 3.86 33.94
N ASP A 96 -27.29 4.10 35.25
CA ASP A 96 -27.39 5.44 35.85
C ASP A 96 -25.97 5.91 36.18
N VAL A 97 -25.60 7.12 35.74
CA VAL A 97 -24.24 7.67 35.86
C VAL A 97 -24.30 9.17 36.18
N ASP A 98 -23.18 9.77 36.57
CA ASP A 98 -23.05 11.22 36.79
C ASP A 98 -21.72 11.70 36.19
N LEU A 99 -21.69 11.81 34.85
CA LEU A 99 -20.45 12.05 34.09
C LEU A 99 -20.46 13.42 33.40
N PRO A 100 -19.60 14.37 33.80
CA PRO A 100 -19.50 15.65 33.11
C PRO A 100 -18.89 15.47 31.71
N VAL A 101 -19.45 16.16 30.72
CA VAL A 101 -18.93 16.18 29.35
C VAL A 101 -18.03 17.39 29.14
N SER A 102 -16.77 17.14 28.80
CA SER A 102 -15.80 18.14 28.38
C SER A 102 -15.72 18.21 26.84
N ALA A 103 -15.02 19.21 26.31
CA ALA A 103 -14.76 19.31 24.87
C ALA A 103 -13.93 18.13 24.32
N SER A 104 -13.20 17.40 25.17
CA SER A 104 -12.40 16.23 24.76
C SER A 104 -13.11 14.90 25.02
N THR A 105 -14.36 14.92 25.50
CA THR A 105 -15.08 13.70 25.83
C THR A 105 -15.48 12.94 24.57
N THR A 106 -15.14 11.65 24.53
CA THR A 106 -15.42 10.71 23.46
C THR A 106 -16.28 9.55 24.00
N LEU A 107 -17.28 9.12 23.24
CA LEU A 107 -18.03 7.89 23.46
C LEU A 107 -17.52 6.85 22.47
N SER A 108 -17.22 5.63 22.93
CA SER A 108 -16.91 4.50 22.06
C SER A 108 -17.54 3.20 22.56
N TYR A 109 -17.87 2.29 21.65
CA TYR A 109 -18.42 0.97 21.96
C TYR A 109 -18.37 0.04 20.75
N TRP A 110 -18.61 -1.25 20.98
CA TRP A 110 -18.69 -2.27 19.95
C TRP A 110 -20.09 -2.85 19.82
N LEU A 111 -20.57 -3.02 18.59
CA LEU A 111 -21.85 -3.66 18.28
C LEU A 111 -21.66 -4.91 17.44
N TYR A 112 -22.32 -6.00 17.82
CA TYR A 112 -22.46 -7.22 17.02
C TYR A 112 -23.93 -7.46 16.67
N PRO A 113 -24.47 -6.85 15.60
CA PRO A 113 -25.80 -7.19 15.10
C PRO A 113 -25.79 -8.59 14.49
N GLN A 114 -26.76 -9.44 14.83
CA GLN A 114 -26.88 -10.78 14.24
C GLN A 114 -27.68 -10.74 12.93
N SER A 115 -27.28 -11.53 11.94
CA SER A 115 -28.02 -11.66 10.68
C SER A 115 -29.46 -12.15 10.91
N GLY A 116 -30.35 -11.77 9.99
CA GLY A 116 -31.79 -11.98 10.14
C GLY A 116 -32.50 -10.91 10.98
N GLY A 117 -31.76 -9.90 11.47
CA GLY A 117 -32.31 -8.73 12.16
C GLY A 117 -32.09 -7.40 11.47
N HIS A 118 -31.90 -6.34 12.24
CA HIS A 118 -31.80 -4.95 11.78
C HIS A 118 -30.56 -4.27 12.37
N LEU A 119 -30.05 -3.28 11.64
CA LEU A 119 -28.84 -2.53 12.01
C LEU A 119 -29.18 -1.20 12.71
N ASP A 120 -30.45 -0.91 12.93
CA ASP A 120 -30.95 0.34 13.49
C ASP A 120 -30.78 0.38 15.02
N VAL A 121 -29.54 0.28 15.49
CA VAL A 121 -29.15 0.25 16.90
C VAL A 121 -28.05 1.27 17.18
N ALA A 122 -28.12 1.94 18.34
CA ALA A 122 -27.06 2.82 18.82
C ALA A 122 -27.09 2.98 20.34
N VAL A 123 -25.96 3.40 20.93
CA VAL A 123 -25.96 3.90 22.30
C VAL A 123 -26.48 5.34 22.30
N ASP A 124 -27.34 5.66 23.26
CA ASP A 124 -27.86 7.02 23.48
C ASP A 124 -27.54 7.46 24.91
N LEU A 125 -27.34 8.75 25.11
CA LEU A 125 -27.04 9.33 26.42
C LEU A 125 -28.14 10.32 26.77
N VAL A 126 -28.66 10.22 28.00
CA VAL A 126 -29.59 11.21 28.55
C VAL A 126 -28.82 12.12 29.48
N PHE A 127 -29.01 13.43 29.30
CA PHE A 127 -28.36 14.44 30.13
C PHE A 127 -29.28 14.90 31.27
N THR A 128 -28.70 15.47 32.32
CA THR A 128 -29.44 15.96 33.50
C THR A 128 -30.47 17.05 33.18
N ASP A 129 -30.35 17.73 32.03
CA ASP A 129 -31.32 18.71 31.53
C ASP A 129 -32.49 18.08 30.72
N GLY A 130 -32.51 16.75 30.60
CA GLY A 130 -33.51 15.97 29.87
C GLY A 130 -33.26 15.86 28.37
N SER A 131 -32.22 16.52 27.83
CA SER A 131 -31.82 16.38 26.43
C SER A 131 -31.14 15.03 26.17
N ARG A 132 -31.00 14.65 24.88
CA ARG A 132 -30.43 13.37 24.47
C ARG A 132 -29.33 13.51 23.43
N LEU A 133 -28.39 12.57 23.42
CA LEU A 133 -27.28 12.57 22.48
C LEU A 133 -27.77 12.39 21.04
N ARG A 134 -28.75 11.51 20.81
CA ARG A 134 -29.33 11.28 19.48
C ARG A 134 -29.90 12.53 18.80
N ASP A 135 -30.29 13.54 19.59
CA ASP A 135 -30.88 14.80 19.12
C ASP A 135 -29.84 15.94 19.01
N SER A 136 -28.60 15.71 19.43
CA SER A 136 -27.53 16.73 19.47
C SER A 136 -26.88 17.03 18.13
N GLY A 137 -27.08 16.15 17.14
CA GLY A 137 -26.36 16.19 15.86
C GLY A 137 -24.98 15.53 15.90
N ALA A 138 -24.59 14.90 17.02
CA ALA A 138 -23.37 14.11 17.10
C ALA A 138 -23.32 13.00 16.04
N VAL A 139 -22.14 12.81 15.48
CA VAL A 139 -21.85 11.78 14.46
C VAL A 139 -20.74 10.85 14.93
N ASP A 140 -20.74 9.63 14.42
CA ASP A 140 -19.69 8.65 14.61
C ASP A 140 -18.41 9.01 13.80
N GLN A 141 -17.40 8.15 13.89
CA GLN A 141 -16.12 8.33 13.21
C GLN A 141 -16.22 8.36 11.68
N ASN A 142 -17.28 7.76 11.14
CA ASN A 142 -17.55 7.72 9.71
C ASN A 142 -18.26 9.00 9.25
N GLY A 143 -19.00 9.67 10.14
CA GLY A 143 -19.79 10.87 9.86
C GLY A 143 -21.31 10.62 9.89
N VAL A 144 -21.73 9.43 10.33
CA VAL A 144 -23.14 9.04 10.45
C VAL A 144 -23.66 9.45 11.83
N ARG A 145 -24.86 10.03 11.90
CA ARG A 145 -25.44 10.48 13.19
C ARG A 145 -25.54 9.33 14.19
N LEU A 146 -25.29 9.64 15.46
CA LEU A 146 -25.50 8.74 16.60
C LEU A 146 -27.00 8.61 16.94
N HIS A 147 -27.75 8.10 15.98
CA HIS A 147 -29.16 7.77 16.10
C HIS A 147 -29.37 6.38 15.53
N PRO A 148 -30.14 5.48 16.16
CA PRO A 148 -30.28 4.09 15.69
C PRO A 148 -30.67 3.99 14.19
N ALA A 149 -31.74 4.68 13.75
CA ALA A 149 -32.11 4.74 12.33
C ALA A 149 -31.01 5.26 11.38
N SER A 150 -30.18 6.21 11.85
CA SER A 150 -29.10 6.75 11.03
C SER A 150 -27.94 5.76 10.91
N GLN A 151 -27.60 5.06 11.98
CA GLN A 151 -26.59 4.01 11.99
C GLN A 151 -26.98 2.84 11.07
N GLY A 152 -28.24 2.42 11.10
CA GLY A 152 -28.77 1.37 10.22
C GLY A 152 -28.75 1.76 8.74
N SER A 153 -29.27 2.94 8.41
CA SER A 153 -29.30 3.43 7.01
C SER A 153 -27.93 3.90 6.49
N GLY A 154 -27.00 4.26 7.37
CA GLY A 154 -25.66 4.74 7.04
C GLY A 154 -24.73 3.69 6.43
N SER A 155 -25.10 2.40 6.48
CA SER A 155 -24.28 1.27 5.98
C SER A 155 -22.89 1.19 6.62
N VAL A 156 -22.77 1.61 7.88
CA VAL A 156 -21.52 1.57 8.66
C VAL A 156 -21.46 0.37 9.61
N LEU A 157 -22.62 -0.23 9.92
CA LEU A 157 -22.73 -1.47 10.65
C LEU A 157 -22.92 -2.64 9.67
N GLY A 158 -22.37 -3.81 10.00
CA GLY A 158 -22.65 -5.05 9.30
C GLY A 158 -23.03 -6.17 10.26
N PHE A 159 -23.73 -7.16 9.72
CA PHE A 159 -24.15 -8.34 10.47
C PHE A 159 -22.99 -9.30 10.74
N ASP A 160 -23.13 -10.04 11.84
CA ASP A 160 -22.26 -11.15 12.24
C ASP A 160 -20.78 -10.77 12.33
N LYS A 161 -20.52 -9.52 12.68
CA LYS A 161 -19.19 -9.00 12.98
C LYS A 161 -19.28 -7.91 14.03
N TRP A 162 -18.18 -7.71 14.74
CA TRP A 162 -18.03 -6.59 15.66
C TRP A 162 -17.78 -5.29 14.89
N ASN A 163 -18.60 -4.29 15.17
CA ASN A 163 -18.55 -2.96 14.56
C ASN A 163 -18.16 -1.95 15.64
N TYR A 164 -17.04 -1.28 15.43
CA TYR A 164 -16.61 -0.20 16.32
C TYR A 164 -17.40 1.07 16.02
N VAL A 165 -17.92 1.72 17.05
CA VAL A 165 -18.53 3.04 16.96
C VAL A 165 -17.81 3.97 17.93
N SER A 166 -17.38 5.13 17.46
CA SER A 166 -16.74 6.16 18.28
C SER A 166 -17.19 7.54 17.85
N SER A 167 -17.41 8.44 18.81
CA SER A 167 -17.87 9.81 18.57
C SER A 167 -17.25 10.80 19.55
N ALA A 168 -16.73 11.91 19.03
CA ALA A 168 -16.28 13.05 19.82
C ALA A 168 -17.49 13.86 20.32
N ILE A 169 -18.25 13.28 21.25
CA ILE A 169 -19.51 13.87 21.74
C ILE A 169 -19.29 15.25 22.38
N GLY A 170 -18.09 15.54 22.87
CA GLY A 170 -17.69 16.86 23.39
C GLY A 170 -17.95 18.00 22.41
N ASP A 171 -17.81 17.77 21.09
CA ASP A 171 -18.02 18.79 20.05
C ASP A 171 -19.49 19.27 19.99
N HIS A 172 -20.42 18.48 20.52
CA HIS A 172 -21.86 18.72 20.43
C HIS A 172 -22.53 19.01 21.78
N VAL A 173 -22.03 18.42 22.86
CA VAL A 173 -22.70 18.41 24.17
C VAL A 173 -21.79 18.75 25.35
N ALA A 174 -20.60 19.33 25.12
CA ALA A 174 -19.75 19.82 26.21
C ALA A 174 -20.48 20.78 27.16
N GLY A 175 -20.19 20.66 28.46
CA GLY A 175 -20.83 21.40 29.54
C GLY A 175 -22.12 20.76 30.07
N ARG A 176 -22.62 19.69 29.44
CA ARG A 176 -23.70 18.86 29.98
C ARG A 176 -23.15 17.76 30.89
N THR A 177 -24.03 17.17 31.69
CA THR A 177 -23.73 16.00 32.52
C THR A 177 -24.59 14.84 32.08
N ILE A 178 -23.97 13.69 31.80
CA ILE A 178 -24.65 12.45 31.44
C ILE A 178 -25.24 11.86 32.73
N ASP A 179 -26.55 11.66 32.71
CA ASP A 179 -27.35 11.09 33.82
C ASP A 179 -27.60 9.58 33.58
N ARG A 180 -27.81 9.18 32.33
CA ARG A 180 -28.12 7.79 31.98
C ARG A 180 -27.49 7.39 30.66
N ILE A 181 -27.07 6.13 30.58
CA ILE A 181 -26.64 5.48 29.34
C ILE A 181 -27.74 4.50 28.92
N LEU A 182 -28.14 4.58 27.65
CA LEU A 182 -29.16 3.74 27.05
C LEU A 182 -28.59 2.97 25.85
N ILE A 183 -29.19 1.82 25.54
CA ILE A 183 -29.13 1.23 24.20
C ILE A 183 -30.49 1.41 23.53
N GLY A 184 -30.47 1.88 22.29
CA GLY A 184 -31.66 2.20 21.52
C GLY A 184 -31.78 1.39 20.25
N TYR A 185 -32.99 0.93 19.96
CA TYR A 185 -33.46 0.51 18.64
C TYR A 185 -34.49 1.54 18.16
N ASP A 186 -34.38 2.03 16.93
CA ASP A 186 -35.31 3.03 16.38
C ASP A 186 -35.31 2.97 14.86
N GLN A 187 -36.42 2.57 14.26
CA GLN A 187 -36.55 2.39 12.82
C GLN A 187 -37.89 2.96 12.28
N PRO A 188 -37.88 3.66 11.13
CA PRO A 188 -39.08 4.31 10.58
C PRO A 188 -39.96 3.46 9.62
N ALA A 189 -39.87 2.11 9.60
CA ALA A 189 -40.91 1.14 9.12
C ALA A 189 -40.34 -0.28 8.94
N ASN A 190 -40.78 -1.28 9.73
CA ASN A 190 -40.37 -2.68 9.52
C ASN A 190 -41.24 -3.72 10.25
N THR A 191 -40.96 -4.99 10.05
CA THR A 191 -41.45 -6.09 10.90
C THR A 191 -40.39 -7.17 10.98
N GLY A 192 -40.16 -7.74 12.16
CA GLY A 192 -39.20 -8.84 12.31
C GLY A 192 -38.40 -8.79 13.59
N THR A 193 -37.66 -9.85 13.85
CA THR A 193 -36.84 -9.95 15.05
C THR A 193 -35.48 -9.29 14.85
N PHE A 194 -34.97 -8.60 15.84
CA PHE A 194 -33.58 -8.15 15.88
C PHE A 194 -32.88 -8.69 17.13
N ARG A 195 -31.59 -8.97 17.02
CA ARG A 195 -30.75 -9.40 18.14
C ARG A 195 -29.31 -8.98 17.87
N GLY A 196 -28.58 -8.68 18.94
CA GLY A 196 -27.15 -8.46 18.88
C GLY A 196 -26.55 -8.26 20.26
N TYR A 197 -25.29 -7.83 20.27
CA TYR A 197 -24.51 -7.59 21.48
C TYR A 197 -23.84 -6.21 21.45
N LEU A 198 -23.76 -5.58 22.61
CA LEU A 198 -23.00 -4.37 22.90
C LEU A 198 -21.85 -4.75 23.82
N ASP A 199 -20.64 -4.28 23.52
CA ASP A 199 -19.46 -4.56 24.34
C ASP A 199 -18.48 -3.37 24.39
N ASP A 200 -17.55 -3.42 25.36
CA ASP A 200 -16.44 -2.48 25.54
C ASP A 200 -16.89 -1.00 25.45
N LEU A 201 -17.98 -0.67 26.15
CA LEU A 201 -18.52 0.68 26.20
C LEU A 201 -17.62 1.57 27.05
N ALA A 202 -17.16 2.69 26.49
CA ALA A 202 -16.34 3.66 27.17
C ALA A 202 -16.78 5.11 26.88
N ILE A 203 -16.75 5.94 27.91
CA ILE A 203 -16.90 7.41 27.84
C ILE A 203 -15.67 7.98 28.51
N THR A 204 -14.76 8.54 27.71
CA THR A 204 -13.44 8.99 28.20
C THR A 204 -13.19 10.44 27.85
N ALA A 205 -12.50 11.14 28.73
CA ALA A 205 -11.97 12.48 28.51
C ALA A 205 -10.44 12.40 28.37
N ALA A 206 -9.97 11.84 27.25
CA ALA A 206 -8.54 11.77 26.98
C ALA A 206 -7.97 13.16 26.64
N ALA A 207 -6.77 13.44 27.15
CA ALA A 207 -6.01 14.61 26.69
C ALA A 207 -5.72 14.45 25.19
N PRO A 208 -5.90 15.50 24.37
CA PRO A 208 -5.57 15.42 22.95
C PRO A 208 -4.09 15.09 22.78
N ALA A 209 -3.78 14.26 21.78
CA ALA A 209 -2.40 13.95 21.42
C ALA A 209 -1.59 15.25 21.25
N THR A 210 -0.42 15.29 21.89
CA THR A 210 0.40 16.51 21.94
C THR A 210 1.21 16.73 20.68
N ARG A 211 1.45 15.67 19.90
CA ARG A 211 2.21 15.67 18.64
C ARG A 211 1.65 14.69 17.61
N LEU A 212 2.04 14.82 16.35
CA LEU A 212 1.48 14.03 15.25
C LEU A 212 1.93 12.57 15.30
N SER A 213 3.16 12.30 15.72
CA SER A 213 3.68 10.94 15.86
C SER A 213 2.96 10.10 16.92
N ASP A 214 2.21 10.73 17.84
CA ASP A 214 1.38 10.04 18.83
C ASP A 214 -0.01 9.68 18.29
N LEU A 215 -0.40 10.21 17.13
CA LEU A 215 -1.63 9.84 16.43
C LEU A 215 -1.45 8.58 15.58
N VAL A 216 -0.21 8.08 15.43
CA VAL A 216 0.07 6.88 14.65
C VAL A 216 -0.15 5.64 15.50
N ASP A 217 -1.03 4.73 15.05
CA ASP A 217 -1.13 3.37 15.59
C ASP A 217 -0.47 2.39 14.61
N THR A 218 0.67 1.82 15.01
CA THR A 218 1.43 0.92 14.15
C THR A 218 0.87 -0.51 14.13
N ARG A 219 -0.15 -0.82 14.94
CA ARG A 219 -0.84 -2.13 14.90
C ARG A 219 -1.93 -2.16 13.83
N ARG A 220 -2.27 -1.01 13.25
CA ARG A 220 -3.24 -0.91 12.17
C ARG A 220 -2.82 -1.82 11.00
N GLY A 221 -3.67 -2.82 10.73
CA GLY A 221 -3.54 -3.84 9.70
C GLY A 221 -2.83 -5.13 10.12
N SER A 222 -2.52 -5.29 11.39
CA SER A 222 -1.84 -6.47 11.94
C SER A 222 -2.75 -7.61 12.38
N ASN A 223 -4.07 -7.41 12.32
CA ASN A 223 -5.05 -8.49 12.46
C ASN A 223 -5.28 -9.19 11.11
N SER A 224 -4.22 -9.82 10.62
CA SER A 224 -4.16 -10.45 9.31
C SER A 224 -3.52 -11.83 9.40
N ASP A 225 -3.85 -12.68 8.44
CA ASP A 225 -3.23 -13.99 8.23
C ASP A 225 -3.18 -14.32 6.73
N SER A 226 -2.60 -15.48 6.39
CA SER A 226 -2.44 -15.91 5.00
C SER A 226 -3.76 -16.10 4.23
N SER A 227 -4.89 -16.19 4.94
CA SER A 227 -6.21 -16.38 4.34
C SER A 227 -6.99 -15.07 4.20
N TYR A 228 -6.69 -14.05 4.99
CA TYR A 228 -7.42 -12.78 4.96
C TYR A 228 -6.57 -11.63 5.46
N SER A 229 -6.40 -10.63 4.61
CA SER A 229 -5.66 -9.42 4.92
C SER A 229 -6.56 -8.28 5.38
N ARG A 230 -6.12 -7.64 6.47
CA ARG A 230 -6.58 -6.32 6.90
C ARG A 230 -5.47 -5.29 6.79
N GLY A 231 -4.43 -5.59 6.02
CA GLY A 231 -3.24 -4.78 5.78
C GLY A 231 -1.96 -5.61 5.72
N ASN A 232 -1.96 -6.84 6.27
CA ASN A 232 -0.78 -7.69 6.40
C ASN A 232 0.47 -6.93 6.93
N THR A 233 0.25 -6.11 7.95
CA THR A 233 1.31 -5.28 8.54
C THR A 233 1.74 -5.76 9.92
N PHE A 234 2.86 -5.22 10.41
CA PHE A 234 3.31 -5.39 11.79
C PHE A 234 3.61 -4.02 12.46
N PRO A 235 3.63 -3.96 13.81
CA PRO A 235 3.97 -2.76 14.56
C PRO A 235 5.49 -2.51 14.60
N GLY A 236 6.01 -1.87 13.57
CA GLY A 236 7.40 -1.39 13.54
C GLY A 236 7.55 -0.01 14.19
N ALA A 237 8.42 0.13 15.18
CA ALA A 237 9.00 1.42 15.55
C ALA A 237 10.23 1.67 14.67
N THR A 238 10.25 2.78 13.94
CA THR A 238 11.36 3.13 13.05
C THR A 238 11.49 4.65 12.88
N VAL A 239 12.36 5.10 11.98
CA VAL A 239 12.38 6.47 11.44
C VAL A 239 11.89 6.44 9.98
N PRO A 240 11.45 7.56 9.38
CA PRO A 240 10.97 7.53 7.99
C PRO A 240 12.01 6.90 7.05
N ASN A 241 11.61 5.89 6.27
CA ASN A 241 12.43 5.07 5.37
C ASN A 241 13.68 4.45 6.06
N GLY A 242 13.55 4.09 7.34
CA GLY A 242 14.66 3.67 8.18
C GLY A 242 15.32 2.36 7.74
N PHE A 243 16.59 2.19 8.11
CA PHE A 243 17.37 0.99 7.84
C PHE A 243 16.86 -0.22 8.61
N ASN A 244 16.54 -0.07 9.90
CA ASN A 244 15.94 -1.14 10.72
C ASN A 244 14.50 -0.81 11.13
N PHE A 245 13.66 -1.83 11.23
CA PHE A 245 12.42 -1.78 12.00
C PHE A 245 12.60 -2.50 13.33
N TRP A 246 12.11 -1.90 14.42
CA TRP A 246 12.08 -2.53 15.74
C TRP A 246 10.65 -2.94 16.07
N THR A 247 10.41 -4.23 16.30
CA THR A 247 9.04 -4.75 16.44
C THR A 247 8.92 -5.79 17.56
N PRO A 248 7.77 -5.86 18.28
CA PRO A 248 7.41 -7.08 19.00
C PRO A 248 7.21 -8.26 18.03
N ILE A 249 7.43 -9.47 18.54
CA ILE A 249 7.34 -10.71 17.78
C ILE A 249 6.41 -11.66 18.54
N THR A 250 5.28 -12.02 17.95
CA THR A 250 4.34 -13.02 18.49
C THR A 250 4.63 -14.42 17.96
N ASN A 251 5.34 -14.53 16.83
CA ASN A 251 5.78 -15.79 16.26
C ASN A 251 7.29 -15.73 15.91
N GLY A 252 8.13 -16.18 16.85
CA GLY A 252 9.59 -16.11 16.75
C GLY A 252 10.22 -17.09 15.76
N ASN A 253 9.45 -18.01 15.17
CA ASN A 253 9.91 -18.91 14.10
C ASN A 253 9.31 -18.56 12.73
N SER A 254 8.70 -17.38 12.58
CA SER A 254 8.18 -16.92 11.30
C SER A 254 9.00 -15.76 10.78
N ASP A 255 9.25 -15.82 9.48
CA ASP A 255 9.79 -14.75 8.65
C ASP A 255 8.69 -14.20 7.71
N GLY A 256 7.42 -14.28 8.10
CA GLY A 256 6.27 -13.81 7.31
C GLY A 256 5.20 -13.13 8.18
N TRP A 257 4.55 -13.89 9.07
CA TRP A 257 3.63 -13.32 10.07
C TRP A 257 4.32 -13.26 11.44
N LEU A 258 5.29 -12.35 11.57
CA LEU A 258 6.08 -12.19 12.79
C LEU A 258 5.26 -11.63 13.97
N TYR A 259 4.22 -10.84 13.68
CA TYR A 259 3.27 -10.29 14.65
C TYR A 259 1.83 -10.50 14.16
N GLN A 260 0.95 -10.95 15.04
CA GLN A 260 -0.49 -11.03 14.79
C GLN A 260 -1.25 -10.43 15.96
N TYR A 261 -2.15 -9.48 15.67
CA TYR A 261 -2.95 -8.80 16.71
C TYR A 261 -3.78 -9.80 17.54
N GLY A 262 -4.27 -10.90 16.94
CA GLY A 262 -5.02 -11.91 17.69
C GLY A 262 -4.22 -12.69 18.74
N SER A 263 -2.88 -12.53 18.81
CA SER A 263 -2.05 -13.24 19.77
C SER A 263 -2.14 -12.65 21.17
N SER A 264 -2.31 -13.50 22.18
CA SER A 264 -2.22 -13.14 23.60
C SER A 264 -0.82 -13.34 24.21
N THR A 265 0.17 -13.70 23.37
CA THR A 265 1.55 -13.89 23.82
C THR A 265 2.56 -13.23 22.90
N VAL A 266 3.63 -12.73 23.50
CA VAL A 266 4.82 -12.21 22.83
C VAL A 266 6.00 -13.14 23.09
N GLN A 267 6.73 -13.48 22.03
CA GLN A 267 7.86 -14.41 22.02
C GLN A 267 9.22 -13.70 21.97
N GLY A 268 9.24 -12.40 21.66
CA GLY A 268 10.45 -11.60 21.66
C GLY A 268 10.21 -10.20 21.12
N PHE A 269 11.31 -9.47 20.97
CA PHE A 269 11.41 -8.18 20.30
C PHE A 269 12.58 -8.26 19.35
N GLY A 270 12.51 -7.64 18.18
CA GLY A 270 13.60 -7.82 17.22
C GLY A 270 13.71 -6.74 16.19
N ILE A 271 14.74 -6.92 15.37
CA ILE A 271 15.00 -6.16 14.17
C ILE A 271 14.37 -6.92 13.01
N SER A 272 13.63 -6.20 12.18
CA SER A 272 13.00 -6.70 10.96
C SER A 272 13.31 -5.79 9.77
N HIS A 273 13.37 -6.40 8.59
CA HIS A 273 13.43 -5.74 7.29
C HIS A 273 12.32 -6.23 6.36
N GLU A 274 11.32 -6.92 6.90
CA GLU A 274 10.21 -7.51 6.15
C GLU A 274 9.42 -6.41 5.43
N PRO A 275 9.29 -6.47 4.09
CA PRO A 275 8.41 -5.56 3.36
C PRO A 275 6.96 -6.04 3.30
N SER A 276 6.74 -7.35 3.33
CA SER A 276 5.43 -8.00 3.37
C SER A 276 5.60 -9.47 3.80
N PRO A 277 4.56 -10.11 4.38
CA PRO A 277 4.64 -11.53 4.75
C PRO A 277 4.92 -12.47 3.56
N TRP A 278 4.62 -12.03 2.34
CA TRP A 278 4.79 -12.81 1.10
C TRP A 278 6.24 -12.85 0.62
N ILE A 279 6.97 -11.75 0.82
CA ILE A 279 8.41 -11.66 0.54
C ILE A 279 9.20 -12.27 1.71
N GLY A 280 8.69 -12.01 2.91
CA GLY A 280 9.26 -12.41 4.17
C GLY A 280 10.44 -11.56 4.63
N ASP A 281 10.84 -11.81 5.86
CA ASP A 281 11.94 -11.12 6.51
C ASP A 281 13.31 -11.66 6.08
N TYR A 282 14.34 -10.87 6.32
CA TYR A 282 15.73 -11.24 6.19
C TYR A 282 16.57 -10.58 7.28
N ALA A 283 17.67 -11.23 7.62
CA ALA A 283 18.62 -10.80 8.63
C ALA A 283 18.00 -10.48 10.02
N ALA A 284 16.92 -11.17 10.38
CA ALA A 284 16.18 -10.94 11.61
C ALA A 284 16.96 -11.38 12.87
N LEU A 285 17.08 -10.45 13.84
CA LEU A 285 17.70 -10.67 15.15
C LEU A 285 16.65 -10.44 16.25
N GLN A 286 16.54 -11.37 17.19
CA GLN A 286 15.55 -11.31 18.27
C GLN A 286 16.21 -11.23 19.64
N VAL A 287 15.54 -10.54 20.57
CA VAL A 287 15.87 -10.48 21.98
C VAL A 287 14.63 -10.73 22.84
N MET A 288 14.80 -11.38 23.99
CA MET A 288 13.72 -11.59 24.95
C MET A 288 14.21 -11.37 26.38
N PRO A 289 13.71 -10.35 27.11
CA PRO A 289 13.96 -10.20 28.53
C PRO A 289 13.09 -11.20 29.33
N MET A 290 13.66 -11.80 30.37
CA MET A 290 12.95 -12.76 31.24
C MET A 290 13.50 -12.77 32.67
N THR A 291 12.77 -13.41 33.58
CA THR A 291 13.21 -13.70 34.94
C THR A 291 13.33 -15.21 35.16
N GLY A 292 14.33 -15.61 35.95
CA GLY A 292 14.55 -17.01 36.35
C GLY A 292 15.34 -17.84 35.36
N ALA A 293 14.89 -19.07 35.13
CA ALA A 293 15.58 -20.03 34.26
C ALA A 293 15.61 -19.54 32.80
N VAL A 294 16.75 -19.74 32.13
CA VAL A 294 16.91 -19.38 30.71
C VAL A 294 16.03 -20.30 29.86
N LYS A 295 15.07 -19.70 29.15
CA LYS A 295 14.20 -20.39 28.18
C LYS A 295 14.53 -19.86 26.79
N THR A 296 14.86 -20.75 25.87
CA THR A 296 15.46 -20.35 24.59
C THR A 296 14.60 -20.59 23.37
N THR A 297 13.73 -21.60 23.37
CA THR A 297 12.77 -21.75 22.27
C THR A 297 11.69 -20.67 22.35
N PRO A 298 11.19 -20.14 21.21
CA PRO A 298 10.15 -19.12 21.20
C PRO A 298 8.93 -19.50 22.05
N ASP A 299 8.51 -20.77 21.96
CA ASP A 299 7.35 -21.27 22.70
C ASP A 299 7.58 -21.38 24.21
N ALA A 300 8.81 -21.71 24.65
CA ALA A 300 9.13 -21.77 26.07
C ALA A 300 9.29 -20.37 26.68
N ARG A 301 9.86 -19.42 25.92
CA ARG A 301 10.15 -18.07 26.42
C ARG A 301 8.97 -17.11 26.37
N LYS A 302 7.87 -17.46 25.71
CA LYS A 302 6.70 -16.58 25.55
C LYS A 302 6.19 -16.00 26.86
N SER A 303 5.75 -14.75 26.81
CA SER A 303 5.04 -14.08 27.90
C SER A 303 3.62 -13.79 27.48
N ALA A 304 2.66 -13.95 28.40
CA ALA A 304 1.36 -13.31 28.27
C ALA A 304 1.54 -11.77 28.22
N PHE A 305 0.70 -11.11 27.43
CA PHE A 305 0.55 -9.66 27.37
C PHE A 305 -0.89 -9.29 26.97
N SER A 306 -1.24 -8.01 27.05
CA SER A 306 -2.54 -7.48 26.61
C SER A 306 -2.37 -6.17 25.85
N HIS A 307 -3.17 -5.96 24.80
CA HIS A 307 -3.20 -4.70 24.04
C HIS A 307 -3.61 -3.50 24.90
N GLY A 308 -4.33 -3.70 26.01
CA GLY A 308 -4.65 -2.63 26.96
C GLY A 308 -3.42 -2.06 27.67
N ASN A 309 -2.31 -2.81 27.73
CA ASN A 309 -1.03 -2.36 28.26
C ASN A 309 0.01 -2.07 27.16
N GLU A 310 -0.42 -2.10 25.90
CA GLU A 310 0.44 -1.93 24.73
C GLU A 310 0.31 -0.52 24.16
N VAL A 311 1.46 0.12 23.94
CA VAL A 311 1.57 1.38 23.21
C VAL A 311 2.44 1.11 21.99
N ALA A 312 1.93 1.42 20.79
CA ALA A 312 2.58 1.09 19.53
C ALA A 312 2.47 2.28 18.56
N ASN A 313 3.48 3.15 18.61
CA ASN A 313 3.55 4.39 17.85
C ASN A 313 4.77 4.35 16.91
N ALA A 314 4.82 5.24 15.91
CA ALA A 314 5.86 5.26 14.88
C ALA A 314 7.31 5.25 15.42
N HIS A 315 7.54 5.87 16.59
CA HIS A 315 8.84 6.14 17.19
C HIS A 315 9.09 5.40 18.52
N TYR A 316 8.10 4.65 19.01
CA TYR A 316 8.13 4.07 20.35
C TYR A 316 7.14 2.92 20.48
N TYR A 317 7.60 1.83 21.08
CA TYR A 317 6.75 0.72 21.48
C TYR A 317 6.96 0.38 22.96
N LYS A 318 5.88 -0.02 23.64
CA LYS A 318 5.87 -0.47 25.04
C LYS A 318 4.85 -1.56 25.25
N THR A 319 5.20 -2.58 26.04
CA THR A 319 4.24 -3.57 26.54
C THR A 319 4.62 -4.12 27.91
N GLN A 320 3.67 -4.74 28.60
CA GLN A 320 3.88 -5.45 29.85
C GLN A 320 4.01 -6.96 29.57
N LEU A 321 5.10 -7.57 30.05
CA LEU A 321 5.32 -9.00 30.02
C LEU A 321 4.81 -9.62 31.34
N ASP A 322 3.56 -10.05 31.36
CA ASP A 322 2.88 -10.51 32.58
C ASP A 322 3.55 -11.73 33.19
N THR A 323 4.04 -12.66 32.36
CA THR A 323 4.71 -13.88 32.82
C THR A 323 6.01 -13.59 33.59
N TYR A 324 6.69 -12.49 33.28
CA TYR A 324 7.99 -12.15 33.87
C TYR A 324 7.95 -10.94 34.80
N GLY A 325 6.83 -10.20 34.85
CA GLY A 325 6.71 -8.95 35.59
C GLY A 325 7.60 -7.83 35.05
N ILE A 326 7.87 -7.82 33.74
CA ILE A 326 8.80 -6.88 33.08
C ILE A 326 8.01 -5.92 32.19
N THR A 327 8.24 -4.61 32.31
CA THR A 327 7.82 -3.67 31.27
C THR A 327 8.93 -3.56 30.23
N ALA A 328 8.61 -3.82 28.96
CA ALA A 328 9.54 -3.72 27.84
C ALA A 328 9.22 -2.50 26.98
N GLU A 329 10.25 -1.74 26.61
CA GLU A 329 10.15 -0.53 25.81
C GLU A 329 11.23 -0.55 24.70
N MET A 330 10.93 0.01 23.53
CA MET A 330 11.91 0.16 22.44
C MET A 330 11.73 1.50 21.71
N THR A 331 12.85 2.07 21.25
CA THR A 331 12.85 3.27 20.43
C THR A 331 14.00 3.24 19.41
N PRO A 332 13.76 3.70 18.16
CA PRO A 332 14.68 3.48 17.05
C PRO A 332 15.58 4.69 16.77
N THR A 333 16.70 4.43 16.09
CA THR A 333 17.35 5.39 15.18
C THR A 333 17.30 4.79 13.76
N ASP A 334 18.19 5.19 12.84
CA ASP A 334 18.21 4.60 11.48
C ASP A 334 18.82 3.19 11.54
N HIS A 335 20.09 3.09 11.95
CA HIS A 335 20.86 1.84 12.02
C HIS A 335 20.90 1.22 13.42
N ALA A 336 20.29 1.87 14.42
CA ALA A 336 20.35 1.46 15.82
C ALA A 336 19.01 1.60 16.55
N GLY A 337 19.03 1.26 17.83
CA GLY A 337 17.89 1.39 18.73
C GLY A 337 18.29 1.18 20.18
N ALA A 338 17.42 1.63 21.07
CA ALA A 338 17.53 1.40 22.50
C ALA A 338 16.31 0.62 23.00
N LEU A 339 16.55 -0.43 23.76
CA LEU A 339 15.54 -1.23 24.43
C LEU A 339 15.73 -1.07 25.93
N ARG A 340 14.64 -0.79 26.64
CA ARG A 340 14.65 -0.58 28.09
C ARG A 340 13.71 -1.58 28.74
N PHE A 341 14.22 -2.30 29.73
CA PHE A 341 13.49 -3.34 30.45
C PHE A 341 13.42 -2.98 31.94
N LYS A 342 12.21 -2.78 32.45
CA LYS A 342 11.98 -2.55 33.88
C LYS A 342 11.72 -3.89 34.57
N TYR A 343 12.68 -4.37 35.35
CA TYR A 343 12.61 -5.68 36.00
C TYR A 343 12.01 -5.59 37.42
N PRO A 344 11.44 -6.70 37.93
CA PRO A 344 11.20 -6.85 39.36
C PRO A 344 12.53 -7.06 40.12
N ALA A 345 12.48 -7.12 41.44
CA ALA A 345 13.64 -7.51 42.24
C ALA A 345 13.97 -9.00 42.00
N THR A 346 15.15 -9.31 41.47
CA THR A 346 15.59 -10.68 41.22
C THR A 346 17.10 -10.78 41.06
N ALA A 347 17.69 -11.93 41.42
CA ALA A 347 19.09 -12.24 41.09
C ALA A 347 19.25 -12.84 39.68
N GLU A 348 18.13 -13.20 39.04
CA GLU A 348 18.07 -14.00 37.81
C GLU A 348 17.37 -13.22 36.68
N ALA A 349 17.70 -11.93 36.49
CA ALA A 349 17.23 -11.19 35.32
C ALA A 349 18.09 -11.56 34.11
N VAL A 350 17.45 -11.89 32.99
CA VAL A 350 18.09 -12.42 31.78
C VAL A 350 17.64 -11.64 30.55
N ILE A 351 18.55 -11.48 29.59
CA ILE A 351 18.24 -11.13 28.20
C ILE A 351 18.78 -12.26 27.32
N VAL A 352 17.90 -12.91 26.56
CA VAL A 352 18.24 -13.89 25.53
C VAL A 352 18.36 -13.19 24.19
N PHE A 353 19.34 -13.58 23.38
CA PHE A 353 19.54 -13.19 21.98
C PHE A 353 19.39 -14.43 21.11
N ASP A 354 18.66 -14.31 20.01
CA ASP A 354 18.29 -15.43 19.16
C ASP A 354 18.11 -15.05 17.70
N THR A 355 18.14 -16.03 16.80
CA THR A 355 17.91 -15.88 15.35
C THR A 355 16.79 -16.80 14.89
N ILE A 356 16.13 -16.45 13.79
CA ILE A 356 15.08 -17.29 13.17
C ILE A 356 15.67 -18.62 12.68
N ASP A 357 14.87 -19.69 12.76
CA ASP A 357 15.14 -21.03 12.22
C ASP A 357 16.40 -21.73 12.71
N LYS A 358 17.07 -21.21 13.75
CA LYS A 358 18.38 -21.68 14.23
C LYS A 358 19.47 -21.61 13.14
N VAL A 359 19.24 -20.87 12.05
CA VAL A 359 20.16 -20.74 10.91
C VAL A 359 21.31 -19.81 11.29
N GLY A 360 22.41 -19.93 10.53
CA GLY A 360 23.75 -19.45 10.85
C GLY A 360 23.89 -18.01 11.35
N GLY A 361 25.03 -17.77 11.98
CA GLY A 361 25.36 -16.52 12.63
C GLY A 361 26.52 -16.72 13.60
N SER A 362 26.79 -15.70 14.41
CA SER A 362 27.66 -15.83 15.58
C SER A 362 27.28 -14.77 16.59
N ILE A 363 27.27 -15.10 17.87
CA ILE A 363 27.09 -14.15 18.96
C ILE A 363 28.22 -14.36 19.96
N SER A 364 28.90 -13.27 20.30
CA SER A 364 29.97 -13.23 21.29
C SER A 364 29.64 -12.20 22.37
N VAL A 365 29.97 -12.53 23.62
CA VAL A 365 29.73 -11.67 24.77
C VAL A 365 31.07 -11.39 25.48
N ASP A 366 31.40 -10.12 25.63
CA ASP A 366 32.44 -9.66 26.55
C ASP A 366 31.77 -9.07 27.80
N ALA A 367 31.78 -9.86 28.88
CA ALA A 367 31.14 -9.48 30.14
C ALA A 367 31.81 -8.28 30.81
N ALA A 368 33.12 -8.11 30.64
CA ALA A 368 33.88 -7.02 31.25
C ALA A 368 33.62 -5.69 30.52
N ALA A 369 33.61 -5.73 29.19
CA ALA A 369 33.26 -4.57 28.37
C ALA A 369 31.75 -4.30 28.30
N ARG A 370 30.91 -5.26 28.73
CA ARG A 370 29.44 -5.23 28.63
C ARG A 370 28.96 -5.12 27.18
N THR A 371 29.67 -5.79 26.28
CA THR A 371 29.39 -5.75 24.84
C THR A 371 28.93 -7.11 24.33
N ILE A 372 27.96 -7.10 23.43
CA ILE A 372 27.48 -8.27 22.69
C ILE A 372 27.63 -7.96 21.21
N THR A 373 28.37 -8.78 20.47
CA THR A 373 28.65 -8.54 19.05
C THR A 373 28.48 -9.81 18.25
N GLY A 374 28.16 -9.67 16.96
CA GLY A 374 27.92 -10.84 16.14
C GLY A 374 27.45 -10.54 14.75
N TYR A 375 26.90 -11.58 14.12
CA TYR A 375 26.21 -11.47 12.84
C TYR A 375 25.10 -12.52 12.72
N VAL A 376 24.15 -12.25 11.82
CA VAL A 376 23.03 -13.12 11.45
C VAL A 376 23.14 -13.46 9.96
N ASP A 377 22.98 -14.74 9.63
CA ASP A 377 22.87 -15.26 8.26
C ASP A 377 21.48 -15.91 8.09
N HIS A 378 20.46 -15.09 7.78
CA HIS A 378 19.11 -15.57 7.52
C HIS A 378 18.53 -14.83 6.32
N LYS A 379 18.51 -15.48 5.14
CA LYS A 379 18.09 -14.89 3.85
C LYS A 379 18.87 -13.59 3.50
N GLY A 380 19.19 -13.39 2.22
CA GLY A 380 19.91 -12.18 1.79
C GLY A 380 21.33 -12.02 2.40
N PRO A 381 21.88 -10.78 2.38
CA PRO A 381 23.21 -10.48 2.90
C PRO A 381 23.34 -10.65 4.42
N ARG A 382 24.55 -10.97 4.86
CA ARG A 382 24.91 -11.04 6.29
C ARG A 382 24.72 -9.67 6.97
N LEU A 383 24.04 -9.66 8.11
CA LEU A 383 23.91 -8.48 8.96
C LEU A 383 24.77 -8.64 10.21
N TYR A 384 25.67 -7.70 10.43
CA TYR A 384 26.49 -7.60 11.63
C TYR A 384 25.79 -6.74 12.68
N PHE A 385 26.01 -7.02 13.96
CA PHE A 385 25.47 -6.21 15.05
C PHE A 385 26.49 -5.99 16.17
N SER A 386 26.30 -4.87 16.88
CA SER A 386 27.03 -4.49 18.08
C SER A 386 26.06 -3.92 19.10
N ALA A 387 26.09 -4.43 20.33
CA ALA A 387 25.23 -4.01 21.40
C ALA A 387 25.98 -3.80 22.72
N THR A 388 25.44 -2.94 23.59
CA THR A 388 25.94 -2.66 24.94
C THR A 388 24.80 -2.70 25.95
N VAL A 389 25.11 -3.12 27.19
CA VAL A 389 24.17 -3.09 28.31
C VAL A 389 24.70 -2.21 29.44
N ASP A 390 23.84 -1.35 30.01
CA ASP A 390 24.24 -0.42 31.08
C ASP A 390 24.42 -1.08 32.46
N LYS A 391 23.92 -2.31 32.61
CA LYS A 391 24.07 -3.14 33.81
C LYS A 391 25.28 -4.07 33.73
N ALA A 392 25.96 -4.27 34.86
CA ALA A 392 27.07 -5.24 34.96
C ALA A 392 26.58 -6.67 34.71
N ILE A 393 27.22 -7.38 33.78
CA ILE A 393 26.89 -8.76 33.44
C ILE A 393 27.49 -9.69 34.51
N ALA A 394 26.62 -10.42 35.21
CA ALA A 394 26.99 -11.36 36.26
C ALA A 394 27.31 -12.76 35.70
N ALA A 395 26.62 -13.17 34.62
CA ALA A 395 26.88 -14.43 33.94
C ALA A 395 26.45 -14.35 32.46
N THR A 396 27.03 -15.22 31.64
CA THR A 396 26.74 -15.36 30.22
C THR A 396 26.67 -16.83 29.84
N GLY A 397 25.99 -17.16 28.75
CA GLY A 397 26.07 -18.51 28.19
C GLY A 397 25.61 -18.60 26.75
N THR A 398 26.02 -19.69 26.11
CA THR A 398 25.62 -20.08 24.75
C THR A 398 24.83 -21.38 24.83
N VAL A 399 23.78 -21.53 24.02
CA VAL A 399 22.97 -22.75 24.01
C VAL A 399 23.36 -23.67 22.87
N SER A 400 23.98 -24.81 23.20
CA SER A 400 24.37 -25.82 22.21
C SER A 400 23.15 -26.47 21.55
N GLY A 401 23.16 -26.61 20.22
CA GLY A 401 22.12 -27.32 19.47
C GLY A 401 20.84 -26.52 19.18
N GLN A 402 20.84 -25.21 19.45
CA GLN A 402 19.71 -24.31 19.17
C GLN A 402 20.10 -23.11 18.29
N GLY A 403 21.11 -23.25 17.43
CA GLY A 403 21.61 -22.14 16.62
C GLY A 403 22.56 -21.24 17.40
N VAL A 404 22.58 -19.94 17.09
CA VAL A 404 23.50 -18.95 17.70
C VAL A 404 22.91 -18.26 18.93
N THR A 405 22.03 -18.95 19.66
CA THR A 405 21.36 -18.42 20.84
C THR A 405 22.34 -18.20 21.99
N SER A 406 22.35 -16.96 22.52
CA SER A 406 23.20 -16.56 23.65
C SER A 406 22.39 -15.78 24.68
N TRP A 407 22.88 -15.70 25.91
CA TRP A 407 22.18 -14.96 26.97
C TRP A 407 23.17 -14.26 27.91
N VAL A 408 22.68 -13.17 28.51
CA VAL A 408 23.36 -12.45 29.59
C VAL A 408 22.45 -12.37 30.80
N ARG A 409 23.04 -12.39 32.00
CA ARG A 409 22.34 -12.36 33.28
C ARG A 409 22.89 -11.29 34.20
N PHE A 410 22.02 -10.69 35.00
CA PHE A 410 22.36 -9.69 36.02
C PHE A 410 21.33 -9.72 37.17
N ALA A 411 21.67 -9.06 38.28
CA ALA A 411 20.77 -8.89 39.43
C ALA A 411 20.12 -7.50 39.40
N THR A 412 18.81 -7.41 39.67
CA THR A 412 18.01 -6.18 39.62
C THR A 412 17.29 -5.91 40.93
N ALA A 413 17.15 -4.63 41.28
CA ALA A 413 16.23 -4.16 42.30
C ALA A 413 14.80 -4.01 41.73
N ALA A 414 13.80 -3.86 42.61
CA ALA A 414 12.41 -3.67 42.20
C ALA A 414 12.26 -2.39 41.37
N GLY A 415 11.80 -2.54 40.12
CA GLY A 415 11.61 -1.43 39.20
C GLY A 415 12.90 -0.90 38.58
N GLU A 416 14.04 -1.57 38.77
CA GLU A 416 15.29 -1.19 38.12
C GLU A 416 15.18 -1.34 36.60
N GLN A 417 15.64 -0.31 35.87
CA GLN A 417 15.65 -0.28 34.42
C GLN A 417 17.02 -0.72 33.91
N VAL A 418 17.04 -1.65 32.97
CA VAL A 418 18.24 -2.07 32.24
C VAL A 418 18.08 -1.72 30.76
N THR A 419 19.05 -1.01 30.21
CA THR A 419 19.02 -0.54 28.81
C THR A 419 20.01 -1.32 27.95
N LEU A 420 19.50 -1.97 26.91
CA LEU A 420 20.26 -2.56 25.81
C LEU A 420 20.29 -1.56 24.64
N ARG A 421 21.47 -1.11 24.23
CA ARG A 421 21.64 -0.29 23.02
C ARG A 421 22.26 -1.15 21.95
N MET A 422 21.69 -1.18 20.75
CA MET A 422 22.11 -2.08 19.68
C MET A 422 22.08 -1.37 18.33
N ALA A 423 23.09 -1.61 17.51
CA ALA A 423 23.15 -1.17 16.13
C ALA A 423 23.56 -2.30 15.19
N THR A 424 23.24 -2.14 13.91
CA THR A 424 23.52 -3.11 12.85
C THR A 424 24.29 -2.49 11.70
N SER A 425 24.83 -3.35 10.82
CA SER A 425 25.58 -2.98 9.63
C SER A 425 25.59 -4.14 8.63
N TYR A 426 25.50 -3.86 7.33
CA TYR A 426 25.75 -4.87 6.28
C TYR A 426 27.24 -4.99 5.91
N ILE A 427 28.10 -4.13 6.48
CA ILE A 427 29.53 -4.06 6.15
C ILE A 427 30.37 -4.88 7.14
N SER A 428 30.28 -4.60 8.45
CA SER A 428 31.09 -5.29 9.46
C SER A 428 30.64 -5.01 10.90
N VAL A 429 31.11 -5.81 11.86
CA VAL A 429 30.95 -5.51 13.31
C VAL A 429 31.54 -4.15 13.67
N ALA A 430 32.72 -3.81 13.12
CA ALA A 430 33.36 -2.52 13.40
C ALA A 430 32.49 -1.34 12.93
N GLN A 431 31.82 -1.49 11.78
CA GLN A 431 30.88 -0.50 11.29
C GLN A 431 29.59 -0.48 12.11
N ALA A 432 29.06 -1.62 12.56
CA ALA A 432 27.92 -1.65 13.49
C ALA A 432 28.24 -0.91 14.81
N THR A 433 29.45 -1.09 15.35
CA THR A 433 29.92 -0.32 16.52
C THR A 433 30.02 1.18 16.21
N ALA A 434 30.46 1.56 15.01
CA ALA A 434 30.50 2.95 14.58
C ALA A 434 29.09 3.55 14.48
N ASN A 435 28.13 2.85 13.87
CA ASN A 435 26.73 3.27 13.78
C ASN A 435 26.13 3.50 15.18
N LEU A 436 26.40 2.59 16.13
CA LEU A 436 25.96 2.75 17.53
C LEU A 436 26.51 4.03 18.16
N GLY A 437 27.80 4.32 17.95
CA GLY A 437 28.45 5.52 18.46
C GLY A 437 27.94 6.81 17.81
N GLN A 438 27.63 6.78 16.51
CA GLN A 438 27.15 7.92 15.74
C GLN A 438 25.70 8.30 16.08
N GLU A 439 24.82 7.31 16.23
CA GLU A 439 23.37 7.56 16.34
C GLU A 439 22.89 7.62 17.78
N VAL A 440 23.38 6.71 18.64
CA VAL A 440 22.97 6.62 20.05
C VAL A 440 24.04 7.24 20.95
N GLY A 441 25.30 6.82 20.84
CA GLY A 441 26.39 7.32 21.68
C GLY A 441 26.04 7.31 23.17
N ALA A 442 26.17 8.48 23.83
CA ALA A 442 25.84 8.66 25.25
C ALA A 442 24.38 9.08 25.52
N LYS A 443 23.52 9.11 24.50
CA LYS A 443 22.11 9.53 24.66
C LYS A 443 21.34 8.60 25.60
N SER A 444 20.38 9.18 26.32
CA SER A 444 19.39 8.42 27.08
C SER A 444 18.35 7.79 26.15
N PHE A 445 17.63 6.78 26.64
CA PHE A 445 16.49 6.20 25.92
C PHE A 445 15.49 7.28 25.50
N ASP A 446 15.12 8.18 26.42
CA ASP A 446 14.10 9.19 26.15
C ASP A 446 14.59 10.26 25.14
N ALA A 447 15.89 10.54 25.08
CA ALA A 447 16.46 11.43 24.06
C ALA A 447 16.39 10.80 22.66
N VAL A 448 16.71 9.50 22.53
CA VAL A 448 16.55 8.77 21.25
C VAL A 448 15.08 8.77 20.82
N ARG A 449 14.17 8.52 21.76
CA ARG A 449 12.73 8.59 21.53
C ARG A 449 12.27 9.95 21.02
N GLU A 450 12.72 11.03 21.65
CA GLU A 450 12.35 12.38 21.24
C GLU A 450 12.88 12.73 19.85
N GLU A 451 14.11 12.33 19.52
CA GLU A 451 14.67 12.54 18.19
C GLU A 451 13.91 11.77 17.11
N ALA A 452 13.54 10.51 17.38
CA ALA A 452 12.73 9.71 16.47
C ALA A 452 11.33 10.32 16.27
N ALA A 453 10.70 10.78 17.36
CA ALA A 453 9.41 11.47 17.31
C ALA A 453 9.50 12.76 16.47
N GLY A 454 10.55 13.57 16.67
CA GLY A 454 10.78 14.79 15.89
C GLY A 454 10.94 14.55 14.40
N ARG A 455 11.59 13.45 13.99
CA ARG A 455 11.68 13.04 12.57
C ARG A 455 10.32 12.70 11.99
N TRP A 456 9.49 11.97 12.74
CA TRP A 456 8.13 11.65 12.31
C TRP A 456 7.23 12.87 12.28
N ASP A 457 7.26 13.73 13.29
CA ASP A 457 6.48 14.98 13.28
C ASP A 457 6.84 15.87 12.10
N ALA A 458 8.11 15.94 11.72
CA ALA A 458 8.55 16.68 10.54
C ALA A 458 8.01 16.07 9.24
N ALA A 459 7.97 14.73 9.13
CA ALA A 459 7.40 14.05 7.98
C ALA A 459 5.88 14.21 7.92
N LEU A 460 5.18 13.84 9.00
CA LEU A 460 3.72 13.89 9.15
C LEU A 460 3.20 15.34 9.05
N GLY A 461 3.93 16.30 9.59
CA GLY A 461 3.59 17.73 9.57
C GLY A 461 3.62 18.38 8.20
N LYS A 462 4.13 17.69 7.16
CA LYS A 462 4.01 18.13 5.77
C LYS A 462 2.56 18.24 5.32
N VAL A 463 1.65 17.52 5.97
CA VAL A 463 0.21 17.66 5.73
C VAL A 463 -0.51 17.86 7.06
N ARG A 464 -1.25 18.96 7.18
CA ARG A 464 -2.11 19.23 8.32
C ARG A 464 -3.57 19.19 7.90
N ILE A 465 -4.36 18.32 8.53
CA ILE A 465 -5.82 18.26 8.37
C ILE A 465 -6.53 18.95 9.54
N GLU A 466 -7.62 19.66 9.23
CA GLU A 466 -8.45 20.38 10.22
C GLU A 466 -9.92 20.00 10.04
N GLY A 467 -10.68 19.97 11.14
CA GLY A 467 -12.10 19.55 11.14
C GLY A 467 -12.33 18.04 11.03
N ALA A 468 -11.32 17.23 11.34
CA ALA A 468 -11.39 15.77 11.35
C ALA A 468 -11.62 15.22 12.78
N SER A 469 -12.38 14.12 12.91
CA SER A 469 -12.54 13.39 14.17
C SER A 469 -11.20 12.82 14.68
N ALA A 470 -11.14 12.43 15.95
CA ALA A 470 -9.94 11.79 16.52
C ALA A 470 -9.54 10.52 15.74
N ASP A 471 -10.50 9.65 15.45
CA ASP A 471 -10.31 8.43 14.67
C ASP A 471 -9.81 8.70 13.24
N ARG A 472 -10.39 9.71 12.57
CA ARG A 472 -9.96 10.10 11.21
C ARG A 472 -8.55 10.68 11.20
N ARG A 473 -8.13 11.38 12.27
CA ARG A 473 -6.74 11.82 12.44
C ARG A 473 -5.80 10.63 12.61
N VAL A 474 -6.16 9.64 13.42
CA VAL A 474 -5.38 8.39 13.56
C VAL A 474 -5.26 7.69 12.21
N THR A 475 -6.37 7.52 11.49
CA THR A 475 -6.38 6.91 10.16
C THR A 475 -5.47 7.66 9.18
N PHE A 476 -5.58 8.99 9.11
CA PHE A 476 -4.78 9.79 8.19
C PHE A 476 -3.28 9.72 8.49
N TYR A 477 -2.88 9.97 9.73
CA TYR A 477 -1.45 9.98 10.08
C TYR A 477 -0.85 8.58 10.14
N SER A 478 -1.64 7.53 10.40
CA SER A 478 -1.16 6.14 10.31
C SER A 478 -0.94 5.71 8.86
N ASN A 479 -1.81 6.11 7.92
CA ASN A 479 -1.53 5.92 6.48
C ASN A 479 -0.29 6.72 6.06
N MET A 480 -0.16 7.97 6.50
CA MET A 480 1.04 8.76 6.19
C MET A 480 2.32 8.14 6.79
N TYR A 481 2.25 7.52 7.96
CA TYR A 481 3.35 6.74 8.53
C TYR A 481 3.73 5.56 7.62
N ARG A 482 2.77 4.72 7.23
CA ARG A 482 3.00 3.55 6.36
C ARG A 482 3.56 3.93 5.00
N ALA A 483 3.02 5.00 4.40
CA ALA A 483 3.51 5.56 3.14
C ALA A 483 4.95 6.09 3.20
N PHE A 484 5.55 6.24 4.39
CA PHE A 484 6.94 6.67 4.61
C PHE A 484 7.78 5.60 5.31
N MET A 485 7.31 4.34 5.40
CA MET A 485 8.12 3.22 5.91
C MET A 485 9.09 2.68 4.86
N TYR A 486 8.67 2.62 3.58
CA TYR A 486 9.40 1.98 2.47
C TYR A 486 9.60 2.92 1.29
N PRO A 487 10.68 2.79 0.48
CA PRO A 487 11.78 1.83 0.60
C PRO A 487 12.66 2.10 1.83
N ASN A 488 13.51 1.15 2.19
CA ASN A 488 14.42 1.26 3.34
C ASN A 488 15.82 1.69 2.91
N ASN A 489 16.45 2.58 3.68
CA ASN A 489 17.86 2.91 3.51
C ASN A 489 18.74 1.67 3.76
N MET A 490 19.73 1.43 2.91
CA MET A 490 20.76 0.38 3.09
C MET A 490 22.18 0.97 3.15
N SER A 491 22.29 2.29 3.29
CA SER A 491 23.55 3.04 3.25
C SER A 491 23.97 3.50 4.63
N GLU A 492 25.26 3.38 4.92
CA GLU A 492 25.89 3.64 6.20
C GLU A 492 26.96 4.74 6.07
N MET A 493 27.28 5.42 7.17
CA MET A 493 28.35 6.43 7.22
C MET A 493 29.68 5.81 7.70
N VAL A 494 30.58 5.53 6.76
CA VAL A 494 31.88 4.90 7.00
C VAL A 494 32.98 5.97 6.93
N GLY A 495 33.53 6.36 8.08
CA GLY A 495 34.61 7.35 8.14
C GLY A 495 34.23 8.73 7.55
N GLY A 496 32.95 9.11 7.63
CA GLY A 496 32.42 10.36 7.06
C GLY A 496 32.04 10.27 5.58
N VAL A 497 32.18 9.12 4.93
CA VAL A 497 31.73 8.86 3.56
C VAL A 497 30.53 7.93 3.59
N ARG A 498 29.49 8.24 2.81
CA ARG A 498 28.35 7.34 2.66
C ARG A 498 28.74 6.15 1.79
N LYS A 499 28.53 4.94 2.30
CA LYS A 499 28.80 3.68 1.62
C LYS A 499 27.64 2.72 1.81
N TYR A 500 27.54 1.71 0.96
CA TYR A 500 26.56 0.65 1.11
C TYR A 500 27.15 -0.69 0.69
N PHE A 501 26.65 -1.78 1.26
CA PHE A 501 26.87 -3.13 0.73
C PHE A 501 25.79 -3.43 -0.31
N SER A 502 26.19 -3.72 -1.55
CA SER A 502 25.25 -3.95 -2.64
C SER A 502 24.76 -5.41 -2.63
N PRO A 503 23.45 -5.66 -2.52
CA PRO A 503 22.91 -7.01 -2.64
C PRO A 503 22.91 -7.52 -4.10
N TYR A 504 23.38 -6.71 -5.06
CA TYR A 504 23.35 -7.02 -6.50
C TYR A 504 24.68 -7.55 -7.03
N ASP A 505 25.80 -7.17 -6.43
CA ASP A 505 27.16 -7.64 -6.79
C ASP A 505 27.99 -8.13 -5.59
N ASN A 506 27.44 -8.08 -4.37
CA ASN A 506 28.09 -8.45 -3.12
C ASN A 506 29.38 -7.67 -2.80
N ALA A 507 29.45 -6.40 -3.20
CA ALA A 507 30.56 -5.51 -2.90
C ALA A 507 30.13 -4.23 -2.16
N VAL A 508 31.09 -3.59 -1.50
CA VAL A 508 30.89 -2.28 -0.85
C VAL A 508 31.21 -1.17 -1.84
N HIS A 509 30.30 -0.21 -1.97
CA HIS A 509 30.42 0.93 -2.88
C HIS A 509 30.23 2.24 -2.12
N ASP A 510 30.73 3.33 -2.71
CA ASP A 510 30.43 4.69 -2.27
C ASP A 510 29.06 5.13 -2.83
N GLY A 511 28.32 5.94 -2.09
CA GLY A 511 27.01 6.44 -2.50
C GLY A 511 25.88 5.95 -1.61
N GLN A 512 24.67 5.88 -2.16
CA GLN A 512 23.47 5.45 -1.43
C GLN A 512 22.76 4.30 -2.12
N MET A 513 22.03 3.52 -1.34
CA MET A 513 21.24 2.37 -1.76
C MET A 513 19.94 2.33 -0.95
N TYR A 514 18.87 1.97 -1.65
CA TYR A 514 17.55 1.73 -1.07
C TYR A 514 17.03 0.39 -1.56
N VAL A 515 16.32 -0.32 -0.69
CA VAL A 515 15.80 -1.68 -0.92
C VAL A 515 14.37 -1.81 -0.40
N ASN A 516 13.76 -3.00 -0.49
CA ASN A 516 12.43 -3.29 0.04
C ASN A 516 11.33 -2.47 -0.65
N ASN A 517 11.17 -2.68 -1.94
CA ASN A 517 10.17 -1.95 -2.74
C ASN A 517 9.68 -2.76 -3.94
N GLY A 518 8.36 -2.88 -4.05
CA GLY A 518 7.66 -3.25 -5.28
C GLY A 518 7.26 -2.03 -6.08
N PHE A 519 7.82 -1.84 -7.27
CA PHE A 519 7.40 -0.71 -8.11
C PHE A 519 6.03 -0.92 -8.74
N TRP A 520 5.61 -2.19 -8.92
CA TRP A 520 4.26 -2.52 -9.35
C TRP A 520 3.24 -1.88 -8.39
N ASP A 521 3.45 -1.97 -7.09
CA ASP A 521 2.60 -1.32 -6.08
C ASP A 521 2.84 0.19 -6.06
N THR A 522 4.08 0.59 -5.74
CA THR A 522 4.39 1.94 -5.26
C THR A 522 4.40 3.03 -6.33
N ALA A 523 4.57 2.71 -7.61
CA ALA A 523 4.63 3.71 -8.69
C ALA A 523 3.31 4.46 -8.89
N ARG A 524 2.20 3.87 -8.42
CA ARG A 524 0.84 4.39 -8.57
C ARG A 524 0.60 5.64 -7.71
N ALA A 525 0.98 5.60 -6.44
CA ALA A 525 0.72 6.70 -5.51
C ALA A 525 1.89 7.07 -4.58
N VAL A 526 2.72 6.11 -4.15
CA VAL A 526 3.80 6.38 -3.18
C VAL A 526 4.88 7.30 -3.76
N TRP A 527 5.42 6.97 -4.93
CA TRP A 527 6.44 7.81 -5.58
C TRP A 527 5.92 9.21 -5.95
N PRO A 528 4.70 9.37 -6.48
CA PRO A 528 4.08 10.69 -6.62
C PRO A 528 3.91 11.45 -5.30
N LEU A 529 3.61 10.77 -4.19
CA LEU A 529 3.46 11.38 -2.86
C LEU A 529 4.81 11.91 -2.37
N TYR A 530 5.87 11.10 -2.49
CA TYR A 530 7.23 11.54 -2.18
C TYR A 530 7.63 12.73 -3.02
N THR A 531 7.37 12.69 -4.33
CA THR A 531 7.73 13.78 -5.24
C THR A 531 7.04 15.09 -4.88
N LEU A 532 5.81 15.03 -4.36
CA LEU A 532 5.08 16.22 -3.90
C LEU A 532 5.58 16.73 -2.55
N LEU A 533 5.77 15.82 -1.58
CA LEU A 533 5.99 16.18 -0.19
C LEU A 533 7.48 16.32 0.19
N SER A 534 8.35 15.53 -0.43
CA SER A 534 9.79 15.42 -0.11
C SER A 534 10.66 15.18 -1.36
N PRO A 535 10.57 16.03 -2.40
CA PRO A 535 11.27 15.83 -3.68
C PRO A 535 12.78 15.59 -3.55
N THR A 536 13.47 16.24 -2.61
CA THR A 536 14.92 15.98 -2.41
C THR A 536 15.15 14.53 -1.99
N ARG A 537 14.40 14.04 -1.01
CA ARG A 537 14.50 12.64 -0.56
C ARG A 537 14.07 11.67 -1.65
N THR A 538 13.09 12.03 -2.48
CA THR A 538 12.71 11.22 -3.66
C THR A 538 13.90 10.99 -4.58
N GLY A 539 14.64 12.05 -4.92
CA GLY A 539 15.83 11.93 -5.76
C GLY A 539 16.89 11.03 -5.11
N GLU A 540 17.12 11.17 -3.80
CA GLU A 540 18.07 10.31 -3.09
C GLU A 540 17.67 8.83 -3.14
N MET A 541 16.39 8.52 -2.94
CA MET A 541 15.87 7.16 -3.00
C MET A 541 15.95 6.57 -4.41
N LEU A 542 15.55 7.33 -5.43
CA LEU A 542 15.63 6.90 -6.83
C LEU A 542 17.08 6.67 -7.27
N ASP A 543 18.02 7.51 -6.85
CA ASP A 543 19.44 7.32 -7.16
C ASP A 543 19.99 6.02 -6.55
N GLY A 544 19.47 5.59 -5.39
CA GLY A 544 19.75 4.26 -4.83
C GLY A 544 19.37 3.12 -5.77
N PHE A 545 18.19 3.19 -6.38
CA PHE A 545 17.76 2.21 -7.39
C PHE A 545 18.53 2.33 -8.71
N VAL A 546 19.00 3.53 -9.07
CA VAL A 546 19.94 3.70 -10.20
C VAL A 546 21.30 3.06 -9.87
N ASN A 547 21.76 3.12 -8.63
CA ASN A 547 22.96 2.41 -8.19
C ASN A 547 22.77 0.88 -8.24
N ALA A 548 21.57 0.38 -7.98
CA ALA A 548 21.23 -1.03 -8.24
C ALA A 548 21.41 -1.41 -9.72
N PHE A 549 21.02 -0.54 -10.66
CA PHE A 549 21.31 -0.72 -12.08
C PHE A 549 22.81 -0.73 -12.38
N LYS A 550 23.57 0.22 -11.82
CA LYS A 550 25.02 0.30 -12.01
C LYS A 550 25.76 -0.94 -11.49
N ASN A 551 25.31 -1.51 -10.36
CA ASN A 551 25.93 -2.68 -9.74
C ASN A 551 25.45 -4.00 -10.36
N GLY A 552 24.15 -4.16 -10.62
CA GLY A 552 23.55 -5.43 -11.06
C GLY A 552 23.17 -5.52 -12.54
N GLY A 553 23.33 -4.42 -13.29
CA GLY A 553 23.03 -4.28 -14.72
C GLY A 553 21.56 -4.05 -15.06
N TRP A 554 20.67 -4.06 -14.06
CA TRP A 554 19.22 -3.86 -14.18
C TRP A 554 18.67 -3.15 -12.95
N THR A 555 17.74 -2.21 -13.11
CA THR A 555 16.97 -1.69 -11.97
C THR A 555 15.98 -2.77 -11.52
N PRO A 556 15.88 -3.11 -10.22
CA PRO A 556 14.94 -4.13 -9.75
C PRO A 556 13.48 -3.71 -10.01
N ARG A 557 12.64 -4.66 -10.45
CA ARG A 557 11.18 -4.49 -10.46
C ARG A 557 10.61 -4.60 -9.05
N TRP A 558 11.13 -5.57 -8.32
CA TRP A 558 10.89 -5.83 -6.90
C TRP A 558 12.23 -6.07 -6.21
N SER A 559 12.41 -5.47 -5.03
CA SER A 559 13.62 -5.60 -4.20
C SER A 559 13.29 -6.06 -2.78
N GLY A 560 14.06 -7.02 -2.26
CA GLY A 560 13.97 -7.48 -0.87
C GLY A 560 15.10 -8.42 -0.40
N PRO A 561 16.36 -7.94 -0.19
CA PRO A 561 16.90 -6.67 -0.64
C PRO A 561 17.45 -6.71 -2.08
N GLY A 562 17.79 -7.91 -2.59
CA GLY A 562 18.27 -8.12 -3.96
C GLY A 562 17.13 -8.18 -4.99
N TYR A 563 17.36 -8.77 -6.16
CA TYR A 563 16.31 -8.99 -7.16
C TYR A 563 15.32 -10.07 -6.70
N ILE A 564 14.02 -9.79 -6.80
CA ILE A 564 12.95 -10.78 -6.59
C ILE A 564 12.14 -10.93 -7.88
N ASP A 565 11.84 -12.17 -8.27
CA ASP A 565 10.99 -12.46 -9.43
C ASP A 565 9.51 -12.55 -9.02
N ILE A 566 8.90 -11.40 -8.73
CA ILE A 566 7.48 -11.30 -8.36
C ILE A 566 6.84 -10.11 -9.07
N MET A 567 5.53 -10.18 -9.24
CA MET A 567 4.69 -9.22 -9.96
C MET A 567 5.14 -8.98 -11.42
N VAL A 568 4.45 -8.06 -12.10
CA VAL A 568 4.63 -7.74 -13.52
C VAL A 568 5.08 -6.30 -13.73
N GLY A 569 5.47 -5.95 -14.97
CA GLY A 569 5.80 -4.58 -15.36
C GLY A 569 7.16 -4.07 -14.86
N THR A 570 7.70 -3.05 -15.51
CA THR A 570 8.93 -2.32 -15.10
C THR A 570 8.58 -0.93 -14.57
N ASN A 571 7.69 -0.88 -13.57
CA ASN A 571 7.08 0.36 -13.08
C ASN A 571 8.04 1.36 -12.41
N GLN A 572 9.31 1.00 -12.20
CA GLN A 572 10.35 1.97 -11.91
C GLN A 572 10.49 3.02 -13.04
N ASP A 573 10.16 2.64 -14.28
CA ASP A 573 10.15 3.52 -15.45
C ASP A 573 9.20 4.72 -15.22
N LEU A 574 8.03 4.46 -14.63
CA LEU A 574 7.05 5.48 -14.26
C LEU A 574 7.57 6.36 -13.12
N ALA A 575 8.16 5.78 -12.08
CA ALA A 575 8.68 6.54 -10.94
C ALA A 575 9.80 7.52 -11.35
N PHE A 576 10.74 7.08 -12.20
CA PHE A 576 11.79 7.96 -12.73
C PHE A 576 11.22 9.09 -13.59
N ALA A 577 10.28 8.77 -14.50
CA ALA A 577 9.65 9.75 -15.37
C ALA A 577 8.82 10.77 -14.58
N ASP A 578 8.06 10.32 -13.58
CA ASP A 578 7.23 11.16 -12.71
C ASP A 578 8.07 12.16 -11.93
N ALA A 579 9.11 11.69 -11.23
CA ALA A 579 10.01 12.52 -10.46
C ALA A 579 10.72 13.56 -11.34
N TYR A 580 11.25 13.15 -12.50
CA TYR A 580 11.88 14.08 -13.44
C TYR A 580 10.86 15.07 -14.02
N GLY A 581 9.68 14.62 -14.44
CA GLY A 581 8.62 15.49 -14.96
C GLY A 581 8.19 16.57 -13.95
N LYS A 582 8.27 16.27 -12.66
CA LYS A 582 7.90 17.15 -11.54
C LYS A 582 9.06 17.97 -10.95
N GLY A 583 10.25 17.89 -11.52
CA GLY A 583 11.37 18.78 -11.18
C GLY A 583 12.44 18.18 -10.25
N VAL A 584 12.35 16.90 -9.88
CA VAL A 584 13.41 16.22 -9.13
C VAL A 584 14.60 15.95 -10.05
N ARG A 585 15.81 16.38 -9.66
CA ARG A 585 17.03 16.31 -10.50
C ARG A 585 18.26 15.74 -9.79
N ASN A 586 18.18 15.50 -8.49
CA ASN A 586 19.28 15.02 -7.66
C ASN A 586 19.43 13.48 -7.68
N PHE A 587 19.34 12.89 -8.88
CA PHE A 587 19.65 11.49 -9.17
C PHE A 587 20.24 11.40 -10.57
N ASP A 588 20.98 10.33 -10.87
CA ASP A 588 21.55 10.10 -12.20
C ASP A 588 20.45 9.69 -13.21
N TYR A 589 19.71 10.69 -13.69
CA TYR A 589 18.58 10.49 -14.59
C TYR A 589 19.00 10.01 -15.99
N GLN A 590 20.27 10.19 -16.39
CA GLN A 590 20.79 9.60 -17.62
C GLN A 590 20.94 8.08 -17.48
N ALA A 591 21.53 7.60 -16.37
CA ALA A 591 21.60 6.17 -16.09
C ALA A 591 20.21 5.57 -15.83
N ALA A 592 19.31 6.31 -15.17
CA ALA A 592 17.92 5.91 -15.03
C ALA A 592 17.27 5.68 -16.41
N TYR A 593 17.35 6.67 -17.31
CA TYR A 593 16.81 6.54 -18.66
C TYR A 593 17.42 5.37 -19.45
N ALA A 594 18.74 5.17 -19.36
CA ALA A 594 19.40 4.03 -19.97
C ALA A 594 18.86 2.69 -19.45
N SER A 595 18.58 2.59 -18.15
CA SER A 595 17.95 1.40 -17.55
C SER A 595 16.54 1.16 -18.09
N MET A 596 15.75 2.22 -18.29
CA MET A 596 14.38 2.12 -18.80
C MET A 596 14.35 1.68 -20.27
N VAL A 597 15.24 2.23 -21.10
CA VAL A 597 15.39 1.78 -22.50
C VAL A 597 15.82 0.32 -22.53
N LYS A 598 16.76 -0.09 -21.68
CA LYS A 598 17.21 -1.49 -21.56
C LYS A 598 16.05 -2.43 -21.19
N ASN A 599 15.24 -2.07 -20.18
CA ASN A 599 14.01 -2.78 -19.79
C ASN A 599 13.10 -3.09 -20.99
N ALA A 600 12.91 -2.11 -21.87
CA ALA A 600 11.93 -2.17 -22.95
C ALA A 600 12.47 -2.70 -24.29
N SER A 601 13.79 -2.93 -24.40
CA SER A 601 14.45 -3.25 -25.67
C SER A 601 15.45 -4.39 -25.63
N VAL A 602 15.83 -4.90 -24.46
CA VAL A 602 16.89 -5.92 -24.31
C VAL A 602 16.34 -7.18 -23.65
N TYR A 603 16.58 -8.32 -24.29
CA TYR A 603 16.25 -9.62 -23.73
C TYR A 603 17.15 -9.98 -22.52
N SER A 604 16.50 -10.41 -21.44
CA SER A 604 17.14 -11.01 -20.27
C SER A 604 16.78 -12.49 -20.17
N GLY A 605 17.79 -13.35 -19.97
CA GLY A 605 17.57 -14.76 -19.65
C GLY A 605 17.14 -15.03 -18.19
N SER A 606 16.98 -13.98 -17.38
CA SER A 606 16.61 -14.07 -15.96
C SER A 606 15.24 -13.43 -15.73
N GLY A 607 14.32 -14.15 -15.09
CA GLY A 607 12.95 -13.69 -14.84
C GLY A 607 12.84 -12.46 -13.94
N SER A 608 13.77 -12.26 -13.01
CA SER A 608 13.78 -11.11 -12.09
C SER A 608 14.36 -9.82 -12.70
N LYS A 609 14.79 -9.83 -13.97
CA LYS A 609 15.51 -8.73 -14.62
C LYS A 609 14.84 -8.32 -15.94
N GLY A 610 14.49 -7.04 -16.05
CA GLY A 610 13.85 -6.48 -17.24
C GLY A 610 12.41 -6.96 -17.44
N ARG A 611 11.88 -6.75 -18.66
CA ARG A 611 10.55 -7.22 -19.05
C ARG A 611 10.61 -8.67 -19.50
N LYS A 612 9.70 -9.51 -18.99
CA LYS A 612 9.57 -10.90 -19.44
C LYS A 612 8.95 -10.93 -20.83
N ALA A 613 9.33 -11.94 -21.63
CA ALA A 613 8.87 -12.12 -23.01
C ALA A 613 9.16 -10.95 -23.97
N VAL A 614 10.08 -10.03 -23.62
CA VAL A 614 10.45 -8.88 -24.47
C VAL A 614 11.05 -9.29 -25.81
N GLU A 615 11.61 -10.51 -25.86
CA GLU A 615 12.15 -11.12 -27.07
C GLU A 615 11.11 -11.42 -28.13
N VAL A 616 9.81 -11.41 -27.80
CA VAL A 616 8.69 -11.56 -28.74
C VAL A 616 7.71 -10.38 -28.67
N SER A 617 7.46 -9.84 -27.48
CA SER A 617 6.40 -8.83 -27.27
C SER A 617 6.71 -7.51 -27.95
N THR A 618 7.99 -7.19 -28.14
CA THR A 618 8.44 -6.01 -28.91
C THR A 618 7.92 -6.02 -30.34
N PHE A 619 7.91 -7.19 -30.99
CA PHE A 619 7.53 -7.36 -32.39
C PHE A 619 6.02 -7.60 -32.53
N LYS A 620 5.45 -8.45 -31.66
CA LYS A 620 4.01 -8.76 -31.68
C LYS A 620 3.12 -7.66 -31.13
N ARG A 621 3.69 -6.67 -30.41
CA ARG A 621 2.95 -5.56 -29.76
C ARG A 621 2.02 -6.00 -28.63
N TYR A 622 2.28 -7.18 -28.07
CA TYR A 622 1.68 -7.73 -26.85
C TYR A 622 2.48 -8.95 -26.40
N VAL A 623 2.41 -9.30 -25.11
CA VAL A 623 2.91 -10.58 -24.59
C VAL A 623 1.90 -11.69 -24.92
N PRO A 624 2.28 -12.73 -25.67
CA PRO A 624 1.37 -13.82 -25.99
C PRO A 624 1.10 -14.76 -24.79
N SER A 625 -0.15 -15.19 -24.62
CA SER A 625 -0.58 -16.04 -23.50
C SER A 625 -0.06 -17.49 -23.57
N ASP A 626 0.39 -17.94 -24.74
CA ASP A 626 1.06 -19.22 -24.97
C ASP A 626 2.58 -19.15 -24.72
N VAL A 627 3.12 -17.94 -24.52
CA VAL A 627 4.54 -17.71 -24.19
C VAL A 627 4.72 -17.49 -22.69
N LEU A 628 3.85 -16.70 -22.07
CA LEU A 628 3.92 -16.35 -20.65
C LEU A 628 2.52 -16.28 -20.04
N GLY A 629 2.37 -16.74 -18.79
CA GLY A 629 1.19 -16.41 -17.97
C GLY A 629 1.12 -14.91 -17.67
N GLU A 630 -0.01 -14.44 -17.15
CA GLU A 630 -0.21 -13.02 -16.78
C GLU A 630 0.05 -12.05 -17.97
N SER A 631 -0.14 -12.56 -19.19
CA SER A 631 0.32 -11.92 -20.42
C SER A 631 -0.39 -10.59 -20.71
N ALA A 632 -1.67 -10.48 -20.33
CA ALA A 632 -2.41 -9.24 -20.46
C ALA A 632 -1.88 -8.21 -19.45
N SER A 633 -1.67 -8.60 -18.19
CA SER A 633 -1.07 -7.71 -17.19
C SER A 633 0.29 -7.19 -17.61
N TRP A 634 1.20 -8.04 -18.11
CA TRP A 634 2.48 -7.57 -18.68
C TRP A 634 2.30 -6.55 -19.81
N THR A 635 1.43 -6.84 -20.78
CA THR A 635 1.21 -5.93 -21.92
C THR A 635 0.63 -4.59 -21.49
N LEU A 636 -0.31 -4.59 -20.55
CA LEU A 636 -1.00 -3.40 -20.07
C LEU A 636 -0.06 -2.52 -19.24
N GLU A 637 0.69 -3.11 -18.30
CA GLU A 637 1.71 -2.40 -17.52
C GLU A 637 2.83 -1.87 -18.42
N ASP A 638 3.29 -2.65 -19.39
CA ASP A 638 4.31 -2.21 -20.35
C ASP A 638 3.86 -0.97 -21.16
N ALA A 639 2.56 -0.85 -21.46
CA ALA A 639 2.03 0.32 -22.13
C ALA A 639 2.13 1.59 -21.26
N ASP A 640 1.90 1.49 -19.95
CA ASP A 640 2.14 2.61 -19.02
C ASP A 640 3.65 2.91 -18.90
N ASN A 641 4.47 1.88 -18.75
CA ASN A 641 5.93 2.02 -18.64
C ASN A 641 6.54 2.68 -19.90
N ASN A 642 6.04 2.33 -21.09
CA ASN A 642 6.41 2.96 -22.35
C ASN A 642 6.03 4.45 -22.39
N PHE A 643 4.89 4.83 -21.79
CA PHE A 643 4.55 6.24 -21.61
C PHE A 643 5.58 6.95 -20.72
N GLY A 644 5.99 6.35 -19.60
CA GLY A 644 7.08 6.87 -18.76
C GLY A 644 8.38 7.10 -19.55
N ILE A 645 8.81 6.11 -20.34
CA ILE A 645 10.01 6.22 -21.21
C ILE A 645 9.85 7.35 -22.22
N ALA A 646 8.69 7.47 -22.85
CA ALA A 646 8.42 8.52 -23.83
C ALA A 646 8.50 9.92 -23.19
N GLN A 647 7.94 10.09 -22.00
CA GLN A 647 7.91 11.35 -21.28
C GLN A 647 9.33 11.79 -20.88
N LEU A 648 10.12 10.89 -20.27
CA LEU A 648 11.50 11.21 -19.90
C LEU A 648 12.39 11.40 -21.13
N GLY A 649 12.27 10.54 -22.14
CA GLY A 649 13.03 10.63 -23.38
C GLY A 649 12.82 11.97 -24.09
N ARG A 650 11.56 12.41 -24.19
CA ARG A 650 11.21 13.72 -24.76
C ARG A 650 11.84 14.86 -23.96
N ALA A 651 11.81 14.78 -22.64
CA ALA A 651 12.38 15.80 -21.77
C ALA A 651 13.93 15.84 -21.79
N LEU A 652 14.58 14.73 -22.16
CA LEU A 652 16.04 14.63 -22.33
C LEU A 652 16.52 14.89 -23.77
N GLY A 653 15.61 15.04 -24.73
CA GLY A 653 15.93 15.29 -26.13
C GLY A 653 16.14 14.03 -26.98
N TYR A 654 15.75 12.85 -26.49
CA TYR A 654 15.78 11.58 -27.24
C TYR A 654 14.50 11.40 -28.06
N ALA A 655 14.32 12.24 -29.10
CA ALA A 655 13.07 12.34 -29.84
C ALA A 655 12.62 11.04 -30.51
N GLU A 656 13.55 10.27 -31.10
CA GLU A 656 13.20 9.03 -31.80
C GLU A 656 12.71 7.94 -30.86
N ASP A 657 13.42 7.73 -29.75
CA ASP A 657 13.00 6.84 -28.68
C ASP A 657 11.66 7.30 -28.10
N ALA A 658 11.50 8.61 -27.86
CA ALA A 658 10.27 9.16 -27.33
C ALA A 658 9.08 8.88 -28.25
N ASP A 659 9.21 9.06 -29.57
CA ASP A 659 8.13 8.78 -30.52
C ASP A 659 7.83 7.28 -30.63
N TYR A 660 8.85 6.42 -30.60
CA TYR A 660 8.68 4.97 -30.61
C TYR A 660 7.94 4.46 -29.36
N PHE A 661 8.39 4.87 -28.17
CA PHE A 661 7.74 4.45 -26.93
C PHE A 661 6.38 5.12 -26.73
N GLN A 662 6.17 6.35 -27.23
CA GLN A 662 4.85 6.98 -27.26
C GLN A 662 3.86 6.15 -28.10
N ASN A 663 4.29 5.60 -29.23
CA ASN A 663 3.49 4.71 -30.05
C ASN A 663 3.23 3.36 -29.34
N ARG A 664 4.25 2.77 -28.71
CA ARG A 664 4.09 1.52 -27.92
C ARG A 664 3.24 1.69 -26.66
N ALA A 665 3.09 2.91 -26.14
CA ALA A 665 2.13 3.19 -25.08
C ALA A 665 0.66 2.98 -25.51
N LEU A 666 0.40 2.80 -26.82
CA LEU A 666 -0.91 2.45 -27.37
C LEU A 666 -1.13 0.93 -27.53
N ASP A 667 -0.13 0.10 -27.21
CA ASP A 667 -0.18 -1.36 -27.42
C ASP A 667 -1.28 -2.05 -26.60
N TYR A 668 -1.79 -1.41 -25.54
CA TYR A 668 -2.96 -1.89 -24.78
C TYR A 668 -4.19 -2.13 -25.68
N ALA A 669 -4.34 -1.33 -26.75
CA ALA A 669 -5.42 -1.46 -27.72
C ALA A 669 -5.40 -2.80 -28.46
N ASN A 670 -4.24 -3.46 -28.56
CA ASN A 670 -4.11 -4.77 -29.19
C ASN A 670 -4.81 -5.88 -28.41
N LEU A 671 -5.05 -5.69 -27.12
CA LEU A 671 -5.75 -6.67 -26.27
C LEU A 671 -7.25 -6.36 -26.12
N TRP A 672 -7.73 -5.26 -26.70
CA TRP A 672 -9.15 -4.93 -26.68
C TRP A 672 -9.97 -5.89 -27.56
N SER A 673 -10.94 -6.57 -26.97
CA SER A 673 -11.88 -7.47 -27.66
C SER A 673 -13.26 -6.82 -27.72
N PRO A 674 -13.65 -6.18 -28.84
CA PRO A 674 -14.93 -5.49 -28.96
C PRO A 674 -16.14 -6.43 -28.80
N SER A 675 -16.00 -7.70 -29.20
CA SER A 675 -17.10 -8.67 -29.19
C SER A 675 -17.58 -9.04 -27.78
N VAL A 676 -16.70 -8.97 -26.79
CA VAL A 676 -17.07 -9.18 -25.38
C VAL A 676 -16.97 -7.92 -24.51
N GLY A 677 -16.34 -6.85 -25.01
CA GLY A 677 -16.23 -5.57 -24.31
C GLY A 677 -15.21 -5.56 -23.15
N PHE A 678 -14.13 -6.33 -23.28
CA PHE A 678 -13.04 -6.46 -22.30
C PHE A 678 -11.67 -6.63 -22.97
N PHE A 679 -10.62 -6.40 -22.18
CA PHE A 679 -9.25 -6.79 -22.52
C PHE A 679 -9.07 -8.29 -22.31
N ARG A 680 -8.34 -8.95 -23.21
CA ARG A 680 -8.15 -10.42 -23.22
C ARG A 680 -6.78 -10.82 -23.72
N GLY A 681 -6.27 -11.94 -23.22
CA GLY A 681 -5.03 -12.54 -23.73
C GLY A 681 -5.15 -13.03 -25.16
N LYS A 682 -4.06 -12.88 -25.92
CA LYS A 682 -3.89 -13.36 -27.30
C LYS A 682 -2.75 -14.35 -27.39
N GLN A 683 -2.87 -15.33 -28.27
CA GLN A 683 -1.81 -16.28 -28.60
C GLN A 683 -0.83 -15.68 -29.62
N SER A 684 0.31 -16.33 -29.82
CA SER A 684 1.37 -15.91 -30.76
C SER A 684 0.90 -15.78 -32.20
N ASN A 685 -0.14 -16.54 -32.57
CA ASN A 685 -0.78 -16.52 -33.89
C ASN A 685 -1.86 -15.42 -34.05
N GLY A 686 -2.08 -14.59 -33.03
CA GLY A 686 -3.06 -13.50 -33.04
C GLY A 686 -4.48 -13.91 -32.59
N SER A 687 -4.76 -15.19 -32.38
CA SER A 687 -6.07 -15.63 -31.87
C SER A 687 -6.26 -15.29 -30.39
N TRP A 688 -7.50 -15.08 -29.96
CA TRP A 688 -7.82 -14.92 -28.53
C TRP A 688 -7.57 -16.24 -27.79
N ARG A 689 -7.11 -16.17 -26.53
CA ARG A 689 -6.87 -17.37 -25.71
C ARG A 689 -8.15 -18.20 -25.51
N THR A 690 -9.29 -17.54 -25.34
CA THR A 690 -10.60 -18.16 -25.15
C THR A 690 -11.53 -17.81 -26.31
N ALA A 691 -12.50 -18.69 -26.61
CA ALA A 691 -13.61 -18.33 -27.49
C ALA A 691 -14.56 -17.35 -26.78
N ASP A 692 -15.28 -16.50 -27.52
CA ASP A 692 -16.20 -15.49 -26.94
C ASP A 692 -17.26 -16.11 -26.02
N SER A 693 -17.80 -17.27 -26.39
CA SER A 693 -18.79 -18.00 -25.59
C SER A 693 -18.24 -18.61 -24.29
N ALA A 694 -16.92 -18.72 -24.17
CA ALA A 694 -16.24 -19.26 -22.99
C ALA A 694 -15.58 -18.15 -22.15
N PHE A 695 -15.70 -16.89 -22.55
CA PHE A 695 -15.12 -15.77 -21.83
C PHE A 695 -15.90 -15.49 -20.54
N GLN A 696 -15.17 -15.39 -19.42
CA GLN A 696 -15.74 -15.14 -18.10
C GLN A 696 -15.04 -13.92 -17.48
N PRO A 697 -15.72 -12.77 -17.35
CA PRO A 697 -15.08 -11.54 -16.91
C PRO A 697 -14.70 -11.51 -15.44
N ASN A 698 -15.19 -12.48 -14.64
CA ASN A 698 -14.87 -12.66 -13.23
C ASN A 698 -13.88 -13.83 -12.98
N ALA A 699 -13.31 -14.44 -14.02
CA ALA A 699 -12.26 -15.45 -13.86
C ALA A 699 -10.92 -14.76 -13.58
N TRP A 700 -10.39 -14.97 -12.38
CA TRP A 700 -9.11 -14.41 -11.97
C TRP A 700 -7.95 -15.22 -12.53
N GLY A 701 -6.78 -14.60 -12.69
CA GLY A 701 -5.57 -15.29 -13.13
C GLY A 701 -5.49 -15.50 -14.65
N TYR A 702 -4.77 -16.54 -15.07
CA TYR A 702 -4.43 -16.85 -16.46
C TYR A 702 -3.58 -15.77 -17.13
N GLU A 703 -4.22 -14.74 -17.67
CA GLU A 703 -3.60 -13.62 -18.37
C GLU A 703 -3.55 -12.35 -17.51
N PHE A 704 -4.18 -12.37 -16.34
CA PHE A 704 -4.19 -11.27 -15.37
C PHE A 704 -3.50 -11.66 -14.07
N THR A 705 -2.62 -10.79 -13.57
CA THR A 705 -2.06 -10.81 -12.22
C THR A 705 -3.09 -10.30 -11.23
N GLU A 706 -3.34 -11.07 -10.16
CA GLU A 706 -4.17 -10.73 -9.00
C GLU A 706 -5.51 -10.08 -9.34
N GLY A 707 -6.12 -10.57 -10.41
CA GLY A 707 -7.37 -9.98 -10.86
C GLY A 707 -8.00 -10.71 -12.01
N ALA A 708 -9.14 -10.17 -12.41
CA ALA A 708 -9.97 -10.62 -13.51
C ALA A 708 -10.12 -9.49 -14.54
N PRO A 709 -10.67 -9.77 -15.75
CA PRO A 709 -10.98 -8.73 -16.73
C PRO A 709 -11.74 -7.51 -16.21
N TRP A 710 -12.55 -7.66 -15.15
CA TRP A 710 -13.20 -6.53 -14.49
C TRP A 710 -12.23 -5.52 -13.88
N HIS A 711 -11.15 -5.96 -13.24
CA HIS A 711 -10.21 -5.06 -12.55
C HIS A 711 -9.35 -4.30 -13.55
N TYR A 712 -9.09 -4.91 -14.70
CA TYR A 712 -8.43 -4.30 -15.86
C TYR A 712 -9.44 -3.71 -16.86
N ALA A 713 -10.62 -3.26 -16.42
CA ALA A 713 -11.59 -2.63 -17.33
C ALA A 713 -11.15 -1.24 -17.82
N THR A 714 -10.27 -0.55 -17.10
CA THR A 714 -9.70 0.73 -17.55
C THR A 714 -8.19 0.78 -17.37
N PRO A 715 -7.43 -0.12 -18.03
CA PRO A 715 -6.04 -0.38 -17.66
C PRO A 715 -5.05 0.62 -18.29
N ALA A 716 -5.54 1.61 -19.06
CA ALA A 716 -4.70 2.57 -19.76
C ALA A 716 -4.98 4.02 -19.29
N PRO A 717 -4.55 4.41 -18.07
CA PRO A 717 -4.71 5.77 -17.56
C PRO A 717 -3.82 6.81 -18.27
N GLN A 718 -2.77 6.39 -18.98
CA GLN A 718 -1.99 7.24 -19.88
C GLN A 718 -2.80 7.72 -21.10
N ASP A 719 -3.78 6.93 -21.56
CA ASP A 719 -4.62 7.25 -22.72
C ASP A 719 -6.15 7.16 -22.48
N PRO A 720 -6.70 7.99 -21.60
CA PRO A 720 -8.11 7.98 -21.22
C PRO A 720 -9.09 8.29 -22.36
N GLN A 721 -8.72 9.16 -23.31
CA GLN A 721 -9.52 9.41 -24.51
C GLN A 721 -9.50 8.20 -25.44
N GLY A 722 -8.35 7.52 -25.59
CA GLY A 722 -8.27 6.26 -26.32
C GLY A 722 -9.16 5.18 -25.68
N MET A 723 -9.12 5.07 -24.35
CA MET A 723 -10.03 4.22 -23.58
C MET A 723 -11.50 4.54 -23.84
N ALA A 724 -11.88 5.83 -23.82
CA ALA A 724 -13.22 6.25 -24.15
C ALA A 724 -13.61 5.82 -25.58
N ASN A 725 -12.71 5.97 -26.55
CA ASN A 725 -12.97 5.62 -27.94
C ASN A 725 -13.18 4.10 -28.13
N LEU A 726 -12.44 3.24 -27.40
CA LEU A 726 -12.64 1.79 -27.42
C LEU A 726 -14.04 1.37 -26.96
N TYR A 727 -14.60 2.08 -25.97
CA TYR A 727 -15.96 1.85 -25.47
C TYR A 727 -17.06 2.53 -26.31
N GLY A 728 -16.71 3.37 -27.28
CA GLY A 728 -17.67 4.10 -28.11
C GLY A 728 -18.00 5.52 -27.63
N GLY A 729 -17.19 6.07 -26.71
CA GLY A 729 -17.26 7.46 -26.26
C GLY A 729 -17.21 7.61 -24.73
N ARG A 730 -17.15 8.86 -24.27
CA ARG A 730 -17.07 9.22 -22.84
C ARG A 730 -18.23 8.67 -22.01
N ALA A 731 -19.46 8.73 -22.53
CA ALA A 731 -20.63 8.21 -21.82
C ALA A 731 -20.55 6.68 -21.63
N GLN A 732 -19.99 5.96 -22.60
CA GLN A 732 -19.85 4.51 -22.59
C GLN A 732 -18.68 4.07 -21.71
N LEU A 733 -17.61 4.87 -21.63
CA LEU A 733 -16.59 4.70 -20.59
C LEU A 733 -17.22 4.83 -19.19
N SER A 734 -18.02 5.89 -18.95
CA SER A 734 -18.72 6.03 -17.66
C SER A 734 -19.64 4.84 -17.39
N ALA A 735 -20.39 4.36 -18.39
CA ALA A 735 -21.28 3.22 -18.24
C ALA A 735 -20.53 1.90 -17.99
N LYS A 736 -19.34 1.73 -18.58
CA LYS A 736 -18.48 0.58 -18.29
C LYS A 736 -18.06 0.59 -16.82
N ILE A 737 -17.61 1.73 -16.29
CA ILE A 737 -17.21 1.82 -14.88
C ILE A 737 -18.44 1.57 -13.99
N ASP A 738 -19.63 2.11 -14.33
CA ASP A 738 -20.86 1.80 -13.60
C ASP A 738 -21.15 0.29 -13.58
N SER A 739 -20.89 -0.42 -14.68
CA SER A 739 -21.11 -1.87 -14.76
C SER A 739 -20.18 -2.68 -13.85
N VAL A 740 -19.00 -2.17 -13.49
CA VAL A 740 -18.11 -2.80 -12.51
C VAL A 740 -18.80 -2.84 -11.15
N PHE A 741 -19.39 -1.72 -10.73
CA PHE A 741 -20.13 -1.64 -9.46
C PHE A 741 -21.47 -2.39 -9.47
N ALA A 742 -22.09 -2.52 -10.65
CA ALA A 742 -23.37 -3.21 -10.80
C ALA A 742 -23.22 -4.73 -11.00
N ALA A 743 -22.04 -5.22 -11.38
CA ALA A 743 -21.77 -6.63 -11.56
C ALA A 743 -21.90 -7.40 -10.23
N SER A 744 -22.24 -8.70 -10.32
CA SER A 744 -22.15 -9.57 -9.14
C SER A 744 -20.73 -9.52 -8.57
N ARG A 745 -20.60 -9.47 -7.25
CA ARG A 745 -19.31 -9.56 -6.54
C ARG A 745 -18.69 -10.96 -6.57
N ASP A 746 -19.39 -11.95 -7.13
CA ASP A 746 -18.89 -13.33 -7.21
C ASP A 746 -17.60 -13.41 -8.03
N TYR A 747 -16.56 -14.00 -7.44
CA TYR A 747 -15.33 -14.32 -8.11
C TYR A 747 -15.36 -15.75 -8.65
N ASN A 748 -14.59 -15.98 -9.72
CA ASN A 748 -14.22 -17.31 -10.18
C ASN A 748 -12.71 -17.47 -10.00
N VAL A 749 -12.29 -18.54 -9.33
CA VAL A 749 -10.88 -18.85 -9.06
C VAL A 749 -10.04 -18.89 -10.33
N GLY A 750 -10.64 -19.23 -11.47
CA GLY A 750 -10.02 -19.13 -12.78
C GLY A 750 -8.68 -19.89 -12.84
N GLY A 751 -7.59 -19.14 -13.09
CA GLY A 751 -6.23 -19.68 -13.19
C GLY A 751 -5.63 -20.07 -11.84
N TYR A 752 -6.23 -19.65 -10.73
CA TYR A 752 -5.82 -20.04 -9.39
C TYR A 752 -6.43 -21.39 -9.03
N GLY A 753 -5.63 -22.28 -8.42
CA GLY A 753 -6.06 -23.62 -7.99
C GLY A 753 -7.00 -23.62 -6.77
N GLY A 754 -7.34 -22.45 -6.23
CA GLY A 754 -8.18 -22.25 -5.06
C GLY A 754 -8.45 -20.77 -4.82
N VAL A 755 -9.26 -20.47 -3.79
CA VAL A 755 -9.59 -19.09 -3.42
C VAL A 755 -8.40 -18.43 -2.70
N ILE A 756 -7.83 -17.40 -3.31
CA ILE A 756 -6.79 -16.54 -2.72
C ILE A 756 -7.42 -15.45 -1.83
N HIS A 757 -6.63 -14.73 -1.03
CA HIS A 757 -7.17 -13.81 -0.03
C HIS A 757 -7.81 -12.57 -0.67
N GLU A 758 -7.21 -12.07 -1.75
CA GLU A 758 -7.63 -10.93 -2.56
C GLU A 758 -9.05 -11.11 -3.11
N MET A 759 -9.44 -12.35 -3.45
CA MET A 759 -10.80 -12.68 -3.87
C MET A 759 -11.81 -12.49 -2.73
N ARG A 760 -11.46 -12.92 -1.51
CA ARG A 760 -12.33 -12.79 -0.33
C ARG A 760 -12.46 -11.33 0.07
N GLU A 761 -11.34 -10.60 0.09
CA GLU A 761 -11.31 -9.17 0.40
C GLU A 761 -12.11 -8.36 -0.64
N ALA A 762 -11.91 -8.62 -1.94
CA ALA A 762 -12.68 -7.99 -3.00
C ALA A 762 -14.18 -8.24 -2.86
N TYR A 763 -14.58 -9.47 -2.50
CA TYR A 763 -15.98 -9.81 -2.23
C TYR A 763 -16.54 -9.03 -1.02
N ASP A 764 -15.75 -8.88 0.03
CA ASP A 764 -16.13 -8.20 1.27
C ASP A 764 -16.18 -6.68 1.15
N THR A 765 -15.59 -6.08 0.10
CA THR A 765 -15.81 -4.67 -0.23
C THR A 765 -17.29 -4.34 -0.38
N ASN A 766 -18.07 -5.32 -0.86
CA ASN A 766 -19.47 -5.18 -1.23
C ASN A 766 -19.71 -4.05 -2.26
N MET A 767 -18.79 -3.90 -3.23
CA MET A 767 -18.84 -2.87 -4.29
C MET A 767 -18.87 -3.47 -5.71
N GLY A 768 -19.61 -4.56 -5.90
CA GLY A 768 -19.62 -5.30 -7.17
C GLY A 768 -18.26 -5.92 -7.44
N GLN A 769 -17.68 -5.66 -8.62
CA GLN A 769 -16.33 -6.10 -9.01
C GLN A 769 -15.26 -5.02 -8.76
N TYR A 770 -15.56 -3.95 -8.01
CA TYR A 770 -14.55 -2.96 -7.66
C TYR A 770 -13.67 -3.48 -6.51
N ALA A 771 -12.59 -4.18 -6.87
CA ALA A 771 -11.63 -4.77 -5.94
C ALA A 771 -10.61 -3.73 -5.41
N HIS A 772 -11.08 -2.74 -4.64
CA HIS A 772 -10.19 -1.79 -3.96
C HIS A 772 -9.02 -2.41 -3.15
N PRO A 773 -9.15 -3.62 -2.56
CA PRO A 773 -8.07 -4.29 -1.85
C PRO A 773 -6.82 -4.64 -2.68
N ASN A 774 -6.78 -4.29 -3.97
CA ASN A 774 -5.69 -4.64 -4.88
C ASN A 774 -5.44 -3.53 -5.94
N GLU A 775 -4.19 -3.46 -6.38
CA GLU A 775 -3.51 -2.39 -7.11
C GLU A 775 -4.10 -2.01 -8.48
N PRO A 776 -4.45 -2.95 -9.39
CA PRO A 776 -4.77 -2.65 -10.79
C PRO A 776 -5.95 -1.69 -10.98
N ILE A 777 -6.80 -1.55 -9.97
CA ILE A 777 -8.06 -0.81 -10.05
C ILE A 777 -8.04 0.53 -9.33
N HIS A 778 -6.95 0.85 -8.62
CA HIS A 778 -6.84 2.05 -7.77
C HIS A 778 -7.14 3.37 -8.48
N HIS A 779 -6.76 3.51 -9.77
CA HIS A 779 -7.05 4.71 -10.56
C HIS A 779 -8.46 4.72 -11.21
N MET A 780 -9.16 3.58 -11.27
CA MET A 780 -10.42 3.44 -12.03
C MET A 780 -11.49 4.47 -11.62
N LEU A 781 -11.58 4.80 -10.33
CA LEU A 781 -12.56 5.80 -9.87
C LEU A 781 -12.35 7.16 -10.52
N TYR A 782 -11.09 7.52 -10.74
CA TYR A 782 -10.70 8.77 -11.38
C TYR A 782 -10.92 8.74 -12.89
N MET A 783 -11.24 7.57 -13.48
CA MET A 783 -11.61 7.46 -14.89
C MET A 783 -12.98 8.08 -15.22
N TYR A 784 -13.83 8.29 -14.22
CA TYR A 784 -15.06 9.08 -14.37
C TYR A 784 -14.77 10.56 -14.69
N ASN A 785 -13.65 11.14 -14.22
CA ASN A 785 -13.28 12.51 -14.58
C ASN A 785 -13.00 12.62 -16.08
N TYR A 786 -12.25 11.66 -16.64
CA TYR A 786 -12.02 11.59 -18.08
C TYR A 786 -13.31 11.37 -18.87
N ALA A 787 -14.23 10.56 -18.33
CA ALA A 787 -15.57 10.36 -18.88
C ALA A 787 -16.49 11.61 -18.77
N GLY A 788 -16.06 12.67 -18.08
CA GLY A 788 -16.86 13.89 -17.92
C GLY A 788 -17.97 13.81 -16.89
N THR A 789 -17.87 12.86 -15.96
CA THR A 789 -18.85 12.64 -14.90
C THR A 789 -18.19 12.70 -13.51
N PRO A 790 -17.46 13.78 -13.15
CA PRO A 790 -16.68 13.84 -11.90
C PRO A 790 -17.52 13.69 -10.63
N ALA A 791 -18.82 13.98 -10.67
CA ALA A 791 -19.72 13.70 -9.55
C ALA A 791 -19.73 12.21 -9.16
N LYS A 792 -19.55 11.29 -10.13
CA LYS A 792 -19.44 9.85 -9.83
C LYS A 792 -18.12 9.50 -9.14
N THR A 793 -17.00 10.13 -9.54
CA THR A 793 -15.73 10.04 -8.80
C THR A 793 -15.92 10.46 -7.36
N GLN A 794 -16.56 11.62 -7.14
CA GLN A 794 -16.80 12.17 -5.80
C GLN A 794 -17.57 11.18 -4.93
N THR A 795 -18.65 10.57 -5.45
CA THR A 795 -19.39 9.53 -4.72
C THR A 795 -18.52 8.32 -4.38
N ARG A 796 -17.85 7.73 -5.39
CA ARG A 796 -17.13 6.46 -5.21
C ARG A 796 -15.89 6.59 -4.33
N VAL A 797 -15.11 7.65 -4.51
CA VAL A 797 -13.93 7.93 -3.66
C VAL A 797 -14.36 8.13 -2.21
N ARG A 798 -15.45 8.87 -1.98
CA ARG A 798 -15.99 9.07 -0.63
C ARG A 798 -16.45 7.76 0.00
N ASP A 799 -17.14 6.90 -0.75
CA ASP A 799 -17.55 5.59 -0.25
C ASP A 799 -16.34 4.74 0.17
N VAL A 800 -15.28 4.69 -0.64
CA VAL A 800 -14.06 3.94 -0.31
C VAL A 800 -13.39 4.50 0.95
N LEU A 801 -13.15 5.82 0.99
CA LEU A 801 -12.48 6.48 2.12
C LEU A 801 -13.18 6.27 3.46
N THR A 802 -14.52 6.20 3.47
CA THR A 802 -15.30 6.07 4.71
C THR A 802 -15.69 4.64 5.05
N LYS A 803 -15.64 3.68 4.11
CA LYS A 803 -16.09 2.30 4.35
C LYS A 803 -14.94 1.28 4.43
N LEU A 804 -13.84 1.52 3.72
CA LEU A 804 -12.76 0.54 3.56
C LEU A 804 -11.50 0.88 4.37
N TYR A 805 -11.48 2.05 5.01
CA TYR A 805 -10.38 2.52 5.86
C TYR A 805 -10.92 2.92 7.23
N GLY A 806 -10.16 2.59 8.28
CA GLY A 806 -10.43 3.03 9.64
C GLY A 806 -9.17 2.98 10.50
N SER A 807 -9.25 3.46 11.74
CA SER A 807 -8.09 3.51 12.63
C SER A 807 -7.52 2.15 13.02
N GLY A 808 -8.32 1.09 12.92
CA GLY A 808 -7.98 -0.24 13.46
C GLY A 808 -8.06 -0.31 14.98
N ALA A 809 -8.58 0.73 15.64
CA ALA A 809 -8.69 0.80 17.09
C ALA A 809 -9.43 -0.43 17.64
N GLY A 810 -8.84 -1.05 18.67
CA GLY A 810 -9.40 -2.19 19.40
C GLY A 810 -9.35 -3.55 18.69
N ASN A 811 -9.17 -3.60 17.36
CA ASN A 811 -9.17 -4.87 16.62
C ASN A 811 -7.97 -5.12 15.70
N GLY A 812 -7.02 -4.18 15.61
CA GLY A 812 -5.83 -4.31 14.76
C GLY A 812 -6.10 -4.36 13.25
N GLY A 813 -7.32 -4.06 12.81
CA GLY A 813 -7.69 -3.95 11.40
C GLY A 813 -7.29 -2.59 10.82
N GLY A 814 -8.06 -2.06 9.88
CA GLY A 814 -7.93 -0.70 9.39
C GLY A 814 -7.73 -0.57 7.89
N TYR A 815 -7.41 -1.66 7.21
CA TYR A 815 -7.53 -1.82 5.76
C TYR A 815 -8.44 -3.00 5.44
N LEU A 816 -8.81 -3.10 4.17
CA LEU A 816 -9.38 -4.30 3.55
C LEU A 816 -8.48 -4.60 2.35
N GLY A 817 -7.61 -5.61 2.45
CA GLY A 817 -6.49 -5.84 1.53
C GLY A 817 -5.11 -5.59 2.14
N ASP A 818 -4.07 -5.93 1.39
CA ASP A 818 -2.66 -5.71 1.74
C ASP A 818 -2.29 -4.23 1.66
N GLU A 819 -1.43 -3.75 2.57
CA GLU A 819 -1.05 -2.34 2.60
C GLU A 819 -0.05 -1.95 1.50
N ASP A 820 0.74 -2.93 1.06
CA ASP A 820 1.72 -2.91 -0.03
C ASP A 820 2.67 -1.71 -0.03
N ASN A 821 3.51 -1.70 1.00
CA ASN A 821 4.66 -0.80 1.14
C ASN A 821 4.32 0.68 1.00
N GLY A 822 3.13 1.08 1.49
CA GLY A 822 2.64 2.43 1.38
C GLY A 822 1.59 2.66 0.30
N GLN A 823 1.34 1.72 -0.61
CA GLN A 823 0.51 1.96 -1.80
C GLN A 823 -0.95 2.27 -1.45
N MET A 824 -1.63 1.42 -0.68
CA MET A 824 -2.99 1.72 -0.19
C MET A 824 -3.00 3.00 0.64
N SER A 825 -1.96 3.21 1.46
CA SER A 825 -1.88 4.37 2.33
C SER A 825 -1.71 5.69 1.58
N ALA A 826 -0.88 5.71 0.53
CA ALA A 826 -0.69 6.87 -0.33
C ALA A 826 -1.95 7.15 -1.16
N TRP A 827 -2.67 6.11 -1.60
CA TRP A 827 -3.99 6.26 -2.20
C TRP A 827 -4.95 6.98 -1.26
N TYR A 828 -5.02 6.56 0.01
CA TYR A 828 -5.86 7.20 1.02
C TYR A 828 -5.46 8.67 1.23
N VAL A 829 -4.17 8.96 1.41
CA VAL A 829 -3.67 10.33 1.67
C VAL A 829 -4.04 11.27 0.53
N PHE A 830 -3.75 10.91 -0.72
CA PHE A 830 -4.13 11.70 -1.89
C PHE A 830 -5.64 11.91 -1.98
N SER A 831 -6.40 10.81 -1.90
CA SER A 831 -7.85 10.83 -2.00
C SER A 831 -8.49 11.70 -0.91
N ALA A 832 -7.96 11.66 0.31
CA ALA A 832 -8.42 12.47 1.43
C ALA A 832 -8.08 13.96 1.28
N LEU A 833 -6.98 14.30 0.59
CA LEU A 833 -6.66 15.67 0.15
C LEU A 833 -7.60 16.16 -0.96
N GLY A 834 -8.24 15.24 -1.68
CA GLY A 834 -9.21 15.53 -2.73
C GLY A 834 -8.66 15.45 -4.15
N PHE A 835 -7.47 14.89 -4.37
CA PHE A 835 -6.90 14.69 -5.71
C PHE A 835 -5.93 13.51 -5.74
N TYR A 836 -5.79 12.84 -6.89
CA TYR A 836 -4.99 11.61 -7.04
C TYR A 836 -4.17 11.59 -8.34
N PRO A 837 -2.91 11.09 -8.33
CA PRO A 837 -2.05 11.00 -9.51
C PRO A 837 -2.46 9.84 -10.45
N ALA A 838 -3.68 9.87 -10.98
CA ALA A 838 -4.25 8.76 -11.75
C ALA A 838 -3.42 8.38 -12.98
N ARG A 839 -2.78 9.37 -13.62
CA ARG A 839 -1.95 9.18 -14.80
C ARG A 839 -0.47 9.21 -14.41
N MET A 840 0.05 8.03 -14.08
CA MET A 840 1.43 7.82 -13.64
C MET A 840 2.44 8.33 -14.69
N GLY A 841 3.58 8.87 -14.25
CA GLY A 841 4.60 9.43 -15.16
C GLY A 841 4.23 10.79 -15.78
N SER A 842 3.14 11.41 -15.31
CA SER A 842 2.67 12.72 -15.76
C SER A 842 2.68 13.75 -14.63
N THR A 843 2.43 15.01 -14.97
CA THR A 843 2.44 16.12 -14.00
C THR A 843 1.04 16.47 -13.48
N ASP A 844 0.00 15.71 -13.80
CA ASP A 844 -1.38 16.04 -13.40
C ASP A 844 -1.92 15.15 -12.27
N TYR A 845 -2.88 15.70 -11.53
CA TYR A 845 -3.58 15.08 -10.41
C TYR A 845 -5.09 15.25 -10.62
N THR A 846 -5.80 14.16 -10.78
CA THR A 846 -7.25 14.17 -11.00
C THR A 846 -7.98 14.50 -9.70
N ILE A 847 -8.89 15.48 -9.72
CA ILE A 847 -9.66 15.91 -8.54
C ILE A 847 -10.76 14.88 -8.22
N GLY A 848 -10.79 14.40 -6.98
CA GLY A 848 -11.85 13.57 -6.43
C GLY A 848 -12.82 14.42 -5.60
N ALA A 849 -12.94 14.10 -4.31
CA ALA A 849 -13.62 14.91 -3.30
C ALA A 849 -12.79 14.92 -2.03
N PRO A 850 -12.52 16.09 -1.41
CA PRO A 850 -11.76 16.14 -0.17
C PRO A 850 -12.48 15.41 0.96
N LEU A 851 -11.71 14.90 1.93
CA LEU A 851 -12.28 14.23 3.11
C LEU A 851 -12.60 15.20 4.24
N ASN A 852 -11.77 16.24 4.39
CA ASN A 852 -11.74 17.14 5.54
C ASN A 852 -12.09 18.58 5.14
N PRO A 853 -12.69 19.38 6.05
CA PRO A 853 -13.01 20.78 5.79
C PRO A 853 -11.83 21.64 5.34
N LYS A 854 -10.62 21.32 5.82
CA LYS A 854 -9.40 21.96 5.38
C LYS A 854 -8.20 21.02 5.48
N ALA A 855 -7.35 21.06 4.47
CA ALA A 855 -6.04 20.42 4.48
C ALA A 855 -4.98 21.39 3.99
N THR A 856 -3.84 21.46 4.66
CA THR A 856 -2.70 22.30 4.28
C THR A 856 -1.50 21.42 3.99
N VAL A 857 -0.97 21.51 2.77
CA VAL A 857 0.25 20.83 2.33
C VAL A 857 1.41 21.82 2.38
N THR A 858 2.43 21.51 3.18
CA THR A 858 3.67 22.28 3.26
C THR A 858 4.69 21.68 2.31
N LEU A 859 5.09 22.46 1.32
CA LEU A 859 5.97 22.04 0.23
C LEU A 859 7.42 22.34 0.57
N GLU A 860 8.35 21.56 0.03
CA GLU A 860 9.78 21.72 0.29
C GLU A 860 10.34 23.05 -0.25
N ASN A 861 9.67 23.68 -1.22
CA ASN A 861 10.01 25.02 -1.70
C ASN A 861 9.61 26.16 -0.75
N GLY A 862 9.11 25.84 0.46
CA GLY A 862 8.72 26.80 1.49
C GLY A 862 7.31 27.38 1.33
N ARG A 863 6.57 26.99 0.29
CA ARG A 863 5.17 27.42 0.08
C ARG A 863 4.19 26.43 0.72
N THR A 864 2.96 26.89 0.89
CA THR A 864 1.84 26.07 1.34
C THR A 864 0.77 26.03 0.27
N PHE A 865 0.22 24.85 0.01
CA PHE A 865 -0.98 24.66 -0.80
C PHE A 865 -2.13 24.19 0.10
N THR A 866 -3.22 24.94 0.12
CA THR A 866 -4.38 24.67 0.99
C THR A 866 -5.55 24.20 0.15
N VAL A 867 -6.19 23.10 0.56
CA VAL A 867 -7.51 22.68 0.05
C VAL A 867 -8.56 23.06 1.09
N GLU A 868 -9.55 23.86 0.70
CA GLU A 868 -10.64 24.30 1.57
C GLU A 868 -11.99 23.82 1.05
N ALA A 869 -12.75 23.15 1.92
CA ALA A 869 -14.09 22.65 1.63
C ALA A 869 -14.94 22.73 2.91
N PRO A 870 -15.22 23.92 3.46
CA PRO A 870 -15.75 24.09 4.82
C PRO A 870 -17.09 23.40 5.08
N ALA A 871 -17.90 23.21 4.03
CA ALA A 871 -19.19 22.54 4.12
C ALA A 871 -19.13 21.03 3.82
N VAL A 872 -17.94 20.44 3.60
CA VAL A 872 -17.81 19.01 3.27
C VAL A 872 -18.33 18.13 4.41
N SER A 873 -19.14 17.15 4.05
CA SER A 873 -19.69 16.16 4.96
C SER A 873 -20.16 14.94 4.16
N ASP A 874 -20.64 13.91 4.84
CA ASP A 874 -21.25 12.77 4.13
C ASP A 874 -22.59 13.12 3.49
N THR A 875 -23.20 14.25 3.85
CA THR A 875 -24.31 14.84 3.10
C THR A 875 -23.78 15.64 1.92
N ASN A 876 -22.84 16.55 2.14
CA ASN A 876 -22.31 17.47 1.14
C ASN A 876 -21.08 16.89 0.43
N ARG A 877 -21.30 15.87 -0.40
CA ARG A 877 -20.24 15.13 -1.10
C ARG A 877 -19.81 15.76 -2.43
N TYR A 878 -20.62 16.64 -3.01
CA TYR A 878 -20.46 17.07 -4.40
C TYR A 878 -19.91 18.49 -4.54
N ILE A 879 -18.89 18.64 -5.38
CA ILE A 879 -18.33 19.95 -5.72
C ILE A 879 -19.33 20.70 -6.61
N GLN A 880 -19.77 21.88 -6.16
CA GLN A 880 -20.68 22.78 -6.88
C GLN A 880 -19.92 23.79 -7.73
N SER A 881 -18.78 24.27 -7.22
CA SER A 881 -17.83 25.12 -7.92
C SER A 881 -16.48 25.08 -7.22
N ALA A 882 -15.43 25.49 -7.93
CA ALA A 882 -14.08 25.61 -7.38
C ALA A 882 -13.44 26.94 -7.77
N THR A 883 -12.54 27.42 -6.92
CA THR A 883 -11.61 28.51 -7.26
C THR A 883 -10.19 28.11 -6.89
N LEU A 884 -9.23 28.46 -7.74
CA LEU A 884 -7.81 28.35 -7.47
C LEU A 884 -7.26 29.76 -7.31
N ASN A 885 -6.78 30.09 -6.11
CA ASN A 885 -6.29 31.44 -5.76
C ASN A 885 -7.32 32.54 -6.05
N GLY A 886 -8.59 32.29 -5.76
CA GLY A 886 -9.71 33.21 -5.98
C GLY A 886 -10.19 33.30 -7.43
N VAL A 887 -9.55 32.61 -8.38
CA VAL A 887 -9.95 32.55 -9.78
C VAL A 887 -10.82 31.33 -10.04
N ALA A 888 -11.93 31.50 -10.76
CA ALA A 888 -12.81 30.40 -11.12
C ALA A 888 -12.05 29.24 -11.79
N TYR A 889 -12.28 28.02 -11.31
CA TYR A 889 -11.55 26.83 -11.72
C TYR A 889 -12.53 25.74 -12.16
N ALA A 890 -12.60 25.47 -13.46
CA ALA A 890 -13.54 24.49 -14.03
C ALA A 890 -12.90 23.11 -14.27
N LYS A 891 -11.56 23.04 -14.37
CA LYS A 891 -10.84 21.78 -14.63
C LYS A 891 -11.02 20.82 -13.48
N ASN A 892 -11.25 19.54 -13.79
CA ASN A 892 -11.39 18.46 -12.83
C ASN A 892 -10.05 17.77 -12.50
N TYR A 893 -8.94 18.48 -12.71
CA TYR A 893 -7.58 18.08 -12.39
C TYR A 893 -6.74 19.28 -12.00
N LEU A 894 -5.61 19.05 -11.35
CA LEU A 894 -4.57 20.02 -11.03
C LEU A 894 -3.29 19.62 -11.76
N THR A 895 -2.40 20.57 -12.04
CA THR A 895 -1.03 20.26 -12.43
C THR A 895 -0.09 20.36 -11.22
N HIS A 896 1.07 19.72 -11.29
CA HIS A 896 2.10 19.83 -10.27
C HIS A 896 2.58 21.28 -10.11
N ALA A 897 2.58 22.04 -11.20
CA ALA A 897 2.87 23.48 -11.15
C ALA A 897 1.81 24.27 -10.35
N ASP A 898 0.52 23.90 -10.45
CA ASP A 898 -0.54 24.52 -9.64
C ASP A 898 -0.31 24.28 -8.15
N LEU A 899 0.11 23.06 -7.77
CA LEU A 899 0.45 22.73 -6.39
C LEU A 899 1.69 23.52 -5.93
N LEU A 900 2.79 23.50 -6.70
CA LEU A 900 4.05 24.18 -6.36
C LEU A 900 3.95 25.71 -6.34
N ALA A 901 2.95 26.28 -7.01
CA ALA A 901 2.64 27.71 -6.90
C ALA A 901 2.17 28.10 -5.48
N GLY A 902 1.64 27.14 -4.72
CA GLY A 902 1.02 27.37 -3.42
C GLY A 902 -0.32 28.12 -3.52
N GLY A 903 -0.82 28.58 -2.39
CA GLY A 903 -2.08 29.29 -2.26
C GLY A 903 -3.24 28.36 -1.89
N THR A 904 -4.44 28.61 -2.42
CA THR A 904 -5.67 27.95 -1.97
C THR A 904 -6.54 27.47 -3.12
N LEU A 905 -6.91 26.18 -3.08
CA LEU A 905 -8.00 25.59 -3.85
C LEU A 905 -9.24 25.51 -2.95
N SER A 906 -10.25 26.34 -3.23
CA SER A 906 -11.49 26.38 -2.46
C SER A 906 -12.64 25.73 -3.23
N PHE A 907 -13.34 24.81 -2.57
CA PHE A 907 -14.53 24.13 -3.07
C PHE A 907 -15.79 24.59 -2.36
N VAL A 908 -16.83 24.87 -3.15
CA VAL A 908 -18.20 24.96 -2.63
C VAL A 908 -18.81 23.57 -2.70
N MET A 909 -19.10 22.96 -1.54
CA MET A 909 -19.67 21.61 -1.45
C MET A 909 -21.20 21.68 -1.37
N GLY A 910 -21.88 20.64 -1.87
CA GLY A 910 -23.33 20.52 -1.83
C GLY A 910 -23.83 19.07 -1.86
N PRO A 911 -25.12 18.86 -1.58
CA PRO A 911 -25.67 17.52 -1.38
C PRO A 911 -26.04 16.78 -2.68
N ASN A 912 -26.07 17.48 -3.82
CA ASN A 912 -26.47 16.93 -5.12
C ASN A 912 -25.35 17.09 -6.16
N PRO A 913 -25.24 16.17 -7.13
CA PRO A 913 -24.35 16.33 -8.29
C PRO A 913 -24.54 17.69 -8.99
N SER A 914 -23.44 18.28 -9.44
CA SER A 914 -23.43 19.54 -10.21
C SER A 914 -22.88 19.35 -11.62
N THR A 915 -22.83 20.43 -12.41
CA THR A 915 -22.22 20.45 -13.75
C THR A 915 -20.74 20.81 -13.76
N TRP A 916 -20.11 21.04 -12.59
CA TRP A 916 -18.69 21.38 -12.49
C TRP A 916 -17.80 20.27 -13.08
N GLY A 917 -16.80 20.64 -13.87
CA GLY A 917 -15.81 19.70 -14.41
C GLY A 917 -16.32 18.73 -15.47
N THR A 918 -17.46 19.01 -16.10
CA THR A 918 -18.09 18.14 -17.12
C THR A 918 -17.66 18.49 -18.56
N GLY A 919 -17.09 19.68 -18.78
CA GLY A 919 -16.70 20.15 -20.11
C GLY A 919 -15.63 19.29 -20.78
N THR A 920 -15.57 19.34 -22.11
CA THR A 920 -14.56 18.61 -22.89
C THR A 920 -13.14 19.11 -22.66
N ASN A 921 -12.99 20.37 -22.25
CA ASN A 921 -11.70 21.01 -21.96
C ASN A 921 -11.35 21.00 -20.46
N ASP A 922 -12.25 20.45 -19.63
CA ASP A 922 -12.09 20.40 -18.17
C ASP A 922 -11.40 19.10 -17.72
N VAL A 923 -11.18 18.14 -18.62
CA VAL A 923 -10.59 16.82 -18.31
C VAL A 923 -9.06 16.81 -18.43
N PRO A 924 -8.36 15.88 -17.74
CA PRO A 924 -6.92 15.77 -17.85
C PRO A 924 -6.47 15.26 -19.25
N PRO A 925 -5.19 15.43 -19.61
CA PRO A 925 -4.69 15.13 -20.95
C PRO A 925 -4.68 13.63 -21.29
N SER A 926 -4.59 13.31 -22.59
CA SER A 926 -4.54 11.95 -23.15
C SER A 926 -3.53 11.85 -24.28
N ILE A 927 -3.04 10.65 -24.59
CA ILE A 927 -2.21 10.40 -25.79
C ILE A 927 -3.06 10.57 -27.05
N THR A 928 -4.16 9.84 -27.14
CA THR A 928 -5.11 9.89 -28.25
C THR A 928 -5.89 11.21 -28.21
N THR A 929 -5.97 11.85 -29.36
CA THR A 929 -6.81 13.04 -29.57
C THR A 929 -7.95 12.71 -30.53
N GLY A 930 -9.14 13.27 -30.30
CA GLY A 930 -10.31 13.03 -31.15
C GLY A 930 -11.07 11.74 -30.81
N SER A 931 -11.87 11.24 -31.75
CA SER A 931 -12.83 10.14 -31.55
C SER A 931 -12.42 8.79 -32.17
N ALA A 932 -11.28 8.72 -32.85
CA ALA A 932 -10.80 7.48 -33.44
C ALA A 932 -10.23 6.55 -32.36
N VAL A 933 -10.47 5.25 -32.48
CA VAL A 933 -9.80 4.25 -31.62
C VAL A 933 -8.28 4.33 -31.82
N PRO A 934 -7.49 4.18 -30.76
CA PRO A 934 -6.03 4.14 -30.85
C PRO A 934 -5.59 3.00 -31.79
N ARG A 935 -4.61 3.29 -32.65
CA ARG A 935 -4.02 2.33 -33.58
C ARG A 935 -2.50 2.49 -33.53
N PRO A 936 -1.78 1.68 -32.72
CA PRO A 936 -0.32 1.68 -32.76
C PRO A 936 0.17 1.33 -34.17
N LEU A 937 1.32 1.86 -34.55
CA LEU A 937 1.99 1.46 -35.79
C LEU A 937 2.25 -0.06 -35.78
N THR A 938 1.98 -0.71 -36.90
CA THR A 938 2.14 -2.16 -37.05
C THR A 938 3.26 -2.47 -38.02
N ASP A 939 3.99 -3.55 -37.77
CA ASP A 939 4.96 -4.05 -38.74
C ASP A 939 4.29 -4.48 -40.05
N ARG A 940 4.85 -4.00 -41.17
CA ARG A 940 4.42 -4.32 -42.53
C ARG A 940 5.32 -5.34 -43.20
N ALA A 941 6.45 -5.72 -42.58
CA ALA A 941 7.35 -6.74 -43.08
C ALA A 941 6.81 -8.17 -42.87
N THR A 942 5.51 -8.37 -43.11
CA THR A 942 4.81 -9.66 -42.95
C THR A 942 4.09 -10.07 -44.24
N GLY A 943 4.12 -11.37 -44.58
CA GLY A 943 3.40 -11.93 -45.73
C GLY A 943 3.88 -11.51 -47.14
N GLY A 944 5.02 -10.81 -47.24
CA GLY A 944 5.63 -10.41 -48.51
C GLY A 944 6.84 -11.27 -48.92
N THR A 945 7.72 -10.70 -49.75
CA THR A 945 8.95 -11.38 -50.21
C THR A 945 10.19 -10.71 -49.63
N LEU A 946 10.94 -11.45 -48.81
CA LEU A 946 12.21 -11.01 -48.24
C LEU A 946 13.39 -11.57 -49.03
N THR A 947 14.32 -10.67 -49.38
CA THR A 947 15.59 -11.00 -50.04
C THR A 947 16.75 -10.35 -49.31
N ALA A 948 17.90 -11.02 -49.30
CA ALA A 948 19.15 -10.50 -48.74
C ALA A 948 20.31 -10.82 -49.70
N SER A 949 21.34 -9.97 -49.72
CA SER A 949 22.52 -10.15 -50.59
C SER A 949 23.37 -11.38 -50.25
N GLY A 950 23.17 -11.99 -49.08
CA GLY A 950 23.79 -13.24 -48.64
C GLY A 950 23.15 -13.72 -47.33
N GLU A 951 23.38 -14.98 -46.96
CA GLU A 951 22.88 -15.58 -45.71
C GLU A 951 23.70 -16.81 -45.31
N ASN A 952 23.64 -17.22 -44.03
CA ASN A 952 24.28 -18.43 -43.52
C ASN A 952 23.22 -19.50 -43.17
N ALA A 953 22.68 -20.14 -44.19
CA ALA A 953 21.68 -21.20 -44.07
C ALA A 953 22.26 -22.50 -43.45
N PRO A 954 21.45 -23.32 -42.76
CA PRO A 954 20.00 -23.15 -42.56
C PRO A 954 19.62 -22.34 -41.32
N ASN A 955 20.54 -22.13 -40.38
CA ASN A 955 20.19 -21.64 -39.03
C ASN A 955 20.26 -20.11 -38.88
N GLU A 956 20.93 -19.41 -39.80
CA GLU A 956 21.07 -17.95 -39.77
C GLU A 956 20.64 -17.34 -41.12
N ALA A 957 19.51 -17.84 -41.62
CA ALA A 957 18.90 -17.44 -42.88
C ALA A 957 18.08 -16.15 -42.76
N ARG A 958 17.79 -15.49 -43.88
CA ARG A 958 17.08 -14.20 -43.91
C ARG A 958 15.69 -14.21 -43.25
N THR A 959 15.06 -15.38 -43.09
CA THR A 959 13.76 -15.49 -42.42
C THR A 959 13.80 -15.05 -40.97
N ALA A 960 14.96 -15.14 -40.31
CA ALA A 960 15.21 -14.64 -38.97
C ALA A 960 15.42 -13.11 -38.92
N LEU A 961 14.88 -12.37 -39.88
CA LEU A 961 14.79 -10.90 -39.86
C LEU A 961 13.34 -10.41 -39.70
N VAL A 962 12.38 -11.34 -39.77
CA VAL A 962 10.93 -11.10 -39.76
C VAL A 962 10.17 -12.26 -39.09
N ASP A 963 10.79 -12.97 -38.15
CA ASP A 963 10.17 -14.11 -37.45
C ASP A 963 9.55 -13.74 -36.10
N ASP A 964 9.45 -12.44 -35.80
CA ASP A 964 8.95 -11.86 -34.56
C ASP A 964 9.73 -12.31 -33.31
N THR A 965 11.03 -12.61 -33.42
CA THR A 965 11.84 -12.89 -32.23
C THR A 965 13.28 -12.39 -32.29
N SER A 966 13.78 -11.91 -31.15
CA SER A 966 15.20 -11.53 -31.00
C SER A 966 16.13 -12.73 -30.71
N LEU A 967 15.57 -13.94 -30.60
CA LEU A 967 16.34 -15.13 -30.21
C LEU A 967 17.06 -15.79 -31.38
N THR A 968 16.56 -15.62 -32.60
CA THR A 968 17.17 -16.05 -33.86
C THR A 968 17.99 -14.90 -34.47
N LYS A 969 18.68 -15.16 -35.58
CA LYS A 969 19.40 -14.11 -36.32
C LYS A 969 19.65 -14.48 -37.76
N TRP A 970 19.87 -13.47 -38.58
CA TRP A 970 20.47 -13.56 -39.89
C TRP A 970 21.96 -13.16 -39.84
N LEU A 971 22.79 -13.84 -40.62
CA LEU A 971 24.23 -13.56 -40.78
C LEU A 971 24.62 -13.65 -42.26
N THR A 972 25.51 -12.77 -42.71
CA THR A 972 26.19 -12.89 -44.01
C THR A 972 27.71 -12.74 -43.85
N PHE A 973 28.49 -13.45 -44.66
CA PHE A 973 29.96 -13.39 -44.68
C PHE A 973 30.49 -12.17 -45.47
N GLN A 974 29.83 -11.02 -45.32
CA GLN A 974 30.21 -9.74 -45.89
C GLN A 974 30.03 -8.65 -44.84
N ASN A 975 30.92 -7.67 -44.84
CA ASN A 975 30.87 -6.53 -43.91
C ASN A 975 29.82 -5.47 -44.30
N THR A 976 29.28 -5.57 -45.52
CA THR A 976 28.16 -4.77 -46.04
C THR A 976 27.10 -5.70 -46.60
N ALA A 977 25.85 -5.26 -46.60
CA ALA A 977 24.75 -6.09 -47.07
C ALA A 977 23.56 -5.26 -47.54
N THR A 978 22.73 -5.86 -48.39
CA THR A 978 21.45 -5.31 -48.78
C THR A 978 20.36 -6.27 -48.39
N ILE A 979 19.38 -5.79 -47.62
CA ILE A 979 18.15 -6.50 -47.27
C ILE A 979 17.01 -5.74 -47.94
N GLN A 980 16.13 -6.46 -48.63
CA GLN A 980 14.97 -5.87 -49.30
C GLN A 980 13.71 -6.67 -48.96
N TYR A 981 12.66 -5.94 -48.61
CA TYR A 981 11.33 -6.47 -48.38
C TYR A 981 10.35 -5.90 -49.42
N ASP A 982 9.75 -6.78 -50.21
CA ASP A 982 8.64 -6.46 -51.10
C ASP A 982 7.33 -6.70 -50.33
N LEU A 983 6.66 -5.60 -49.96
CA LEU A 983 5.45 -5.64 -49.16
C LEU A 983 4.27 -6.21 -49.97
N PRO A 984 3.35 -6.95 -49.34
CA PRO A 984 2.14 -7.42 -50.02
C PRO A 984 1.21 -6.25 -50.43
N ALA A 985 1.29 -5.12 -49.73
CA ALA A 985 0.61 -3.88 -50.07
C ALA A 985 1.51 -2.67 -49.76
N ALA A 986 1.45 -1.63 -50.60
CA ALA A 986 2.24 -0.42 -50.37
C ALA A 986 1.83 0.27 -49.06
N ALA A 987 2.82 0.65 -48.26
CA ALA A 987 2.61 1.28 -46.96
C ALA A 987 3.50 2.50 -46.78
N THR A 988 3.05 3.47 -45.99
CA THR A 988 3.83 4.67 -45.61
C THR A 988 4.55 4.40 -44.30
N VAL A 989 5.73 3.78 -44.36
CA VAL A 989 6.54 3.49 -43.16
C VAL A 989 6.92 4.79 -42.48
N LYS A 990 6.70 4.86 -41.17
CA LYS A 990 7.00 6.01 -40.30
C LYS A 990 8.21 5.77 -39.40
N GLN A 991 8.42 4.51 -39.02
CA GLN A 991 9.56 4.09 -38.22
C GLN A 991 10.06 2.74 -38.71
N TYR A 992 11.34 2.45 -38.51
CA TYR A 992 11.88 1.10 -38.65
C TYR A 992 12.70 0.74 -37.43
N THR A 993 12.79 -0.55 -37.11
CA THR A 993 13.58 -1.04 -35.98
C THR A 993 14.70 -1.95 -36.47
N LEU A 994 15.85 -1.94 -35.80
CA LEU A 994 16.91 -2.93 -36.00
C LEU A 994 17.22 -3.58 -34.65
N THR A 995 17.30 -4.91 -34.63
CA THR A 995 17.65 -5.66 -33.41
C THR A 995 19.03 -6.27 -33.55
N SER A 996 19.91 -6.00 -32.60
CA SER A 996 21.25 -6.61 -32.57
C SER A 996 21.15 -8.12 -32.33
N ALA A 997 22.05 -8.92 -32.91
CA ALA A 997 22.13 -10.37 -32.66
C ALA A 997 22.59 -10.75 -31.23
N ASN A 998 22.96 -12.01 -31.00
CA ASN A 998 23.28 -12.53 -29.67
C ASN A 998 24.78 -12.58 -29.29
N ASP A 999 25.72 -12.63 -30.24
CA ASP A 999 27.06 -13.18 -29.98
C ASP A 999 28.27 -12.26 -30.26
N ALA A 1000 28.20 -11.31 -31.20
CA ALA A 1000 29.39 -10.56 -31.64
C ALA A 1000 29.09 -9.11 -32.03
N ALA A 1001 29.48 -8.16 -31.17
CA ALA A 1001 29.30 -6.71 -31.40
C ALA A 1001 30.04 -6.20 -32.66
N GLY A 1002 31.17 -6.83 -33.01
CA GLY A 1002 31.93 -6.50 -34.22
C GLY A 1002 31.12 -6.57 -35.53
N ARG A 1003 30.06 -7.40 -35.54
CA ARG A 1003 29.24 -7.71 -36.71
C ARG A 1003 27.96 -6.89 -36.82
N ASP A 1004 27.63 -6.09 -35.80
CA ASP A 1004 26.41 -5.30 -35.84
C ASP A 1004 26.55 -4.14 -36.84
N PRO A 1005 25.48 -3.77 -37.55
CA PRO A 1005 25.47 -2.60 -38.41
C PRO A 1005 25.75 -1.32 -37.61
N ARG A 1006 26.66 -0.49 -38.12
CA ARG A 1006 26.96 0.85 -37.57
C ARG A 1006 26.62 1.98 -38.52
N GLY A 1007 26.36 1.67 -39.79
CA GLY A 1007 25.94 2.62 -40.81
C GLY A 1007 25.11 1.97 -41.90
N TRP A 1008 24.09 2.68 -42.38
CA TRP A 1008 23.17 2.18 -43.39
C TRP A 1008 22.35 3.30 -44.06
N THR A 1009 21.69 2.95 -45.16
CA THR A 1009 20.69 3.77 -45.84
C THR A 1009 19.39 2.98 -45.97
N LEU A 1010 18.26 3.57 -45.57
CA LEU A 1010 16.93 3.02 -45.83
C LEU A 1010 16.35 3.69 -47.08
N GLN A 1011 15.79 2.89 -47.99
CA GLN A 1011 15.24 3.37 -49.26
C GLN A 1011 13.85 2.79 -49.53
N GLY A 1012 12.99 3.57 -50.20
CA GLY A 1012 11.67 3.14 -50.67
C GLY A 1012 11.59 3.17 -52.20
N SER A 1013 10.83 2.23 -52.77
CA SER A 1013 10.56 2.17 -54.21
C SER A 1013 9.13 1.71 -54.51
N THR A 1014 8.52 2.30 -55.55
CA THR A 1014 7.20 1.92 -56.07
C THR A 1014 7.30 0.97 -57.27
N ASP A 1015 8.40 1.00 -58.02
CA ASP A 1015 8.62 0.29 -59.27
C ASP A 1015 9.73 -0.79 -59.19
N GLY A 1016 10.55 -0.77 -58.13
CA GLY A 1016 11.69 -1.67 -57.91
C GLY A 1016 12.98 -1.24 -58.61
N THR A 1017 12.94 -0.18 -59.41
CA THR A 1017 14.08 0.34 -60.18
C THR A 1017 14.51 1.72 -59.68
N THR A 1018 13.55 2.59 -59.36
CA THR A 1018 13.78 3.93 -58.81
C THR A 1018 13.73 3.86 -57.29
N TRP A 1019 14.85 4.14 -56.63
CA TRP A 1019 14.97 4.08 -55.17
C TRP A 1019 15.15 5.48 -54.58
N ILE A 1020 14.28 5.84 -53.65
CA ILE A 1020 14.32 7.10 -52.91
C ILE A 1020 14.92 6.83 -51.53
N THR A 1021 15.99 7.54 -51.18
CA THR A 1021 16.55 7.48 -49.83
C THR A 1021 15.60 8.15 -48.84
N LEU A 1022 15.15 7.38 -47.86
CA LEU A 1022 14.27 7.82 -46.79
C LEU A 1022 15.04 8.17 -45.52
N ASP A 1023 16.17 7.49 -45.27
CA ASP A 1023 17.02 7.72 -44.11
C ASP A 1023 18.47 7.30 -44.37
N THR A 1024 19.42 7.91 -43.67
CA THR A 1024 20.84 7.53 -43.68
C THR A 1024 21.42 7.70 -42.28
N ARG A 1025 22.03 6.64 -41.78
CA ARG A 1025 22.61 6.59 -40.43
C ARG A 1025 24.07 6.17 -40.49
N THR A 1026 24.86 6.72 -39.56
CA THR A 1026 26.30 6.43 -39.44
C THR A 1026 26.73 6.57 -37.99
N GLY A 1027 27.68 5.74 -37.56
CA GLY A 1027 28.27 5.82 -36.21
C GLY A 1027 27.33 5.43 -35.08
N LEU A 1028 26.41 4.50 -35.34
CA LEU A 1028 25.49 3.98 -34.33
C LEU A 1028 26.05 2.71 -33.68
N ASP A 1029 25.76 2.54 -32.39
CA ASP A 1029 26.15 1.38 -31.58
C ASP A 1029 24.92 0.74 -30.93
N PHE A 1030 25.00 -0.55 -30.61
CA PHE A 1030 24.07 -1.21 -29.70
C PHE A 1030 24.75 -1.37 -28.35
N SER A 1031 24.14 -0.85 -27.28
CA SER A 1031 24.70 -0.90 -25.92
C SER A 1031 24.70 -2.32 -25.35
N ASP A 1032 23.75 -3.14 -25.81
CA ASP A 1032 23.53 -4.50 -25.34
C ASP A 1032 23.26 -5.46 -26.53
N ARG A 1033 23.38 -6.76 -26.25
CA ARG A 1033 22.97 -7.80 -27.20
C ARG A 1033 21.45 -7.95 -27.22
N ARG A 1034 20.89 -8.37 -28.37
CA ARG A 1034 19.43 -8.48 -28.54
C ARG A 1034 18.71 -7.18 -28.19
N GLN A 1035 19.35 -6.05 -28.50
CA GLN A 1035 18.78 -4.74 -28.28
C GLN A 1035 18.04 -4.30 -29.54
N THR A 1036 16.76 -3.99 -29.41
CA THR A 1036 15.97 -3.34 -30.46
C THR A 1036 16.13 -1.83 -30.38
N ARG A 1037 16.54 -1.20 -31.49
CA ARG A 1037 16.59 0.26 -31.63
C ARG A 1037 15.64 0.72 -32.72
N ALA A 1038 14.94 1.84 -32.48
CA ALA A 1038 13.98 2.41 -33.42
C ALA A 1038 14.50 3.69 -34.05
N PHE A 1039 14.08 3.95 -35.28
CA PHE A 1039 14.48 5.11 -36.08
C PHE A 1039 13.26 5.73 -36.75
N THR A 1040 13.03 7.03 -36.52
CA THR A 1040 11.88 7.75 -37.09
C THR A 1040 12.26 8.36 -38.44
N ILE A 1041 11.37 8.25 -39.43
CA ILE A 1041 11.57 8.81 -40.77
C ILE A 1041 10.45 9.77 -41.16
N ALA A 1042 10.80 10.88 -41.82
CA ALA A 1042 9.85 11.86 -42.32
C ALA A 1042 9.24 11.44 -43.67
N ASN A 1043 8.67 10.23 -43.73
CA ASN A 1043 8.09 9.69 -44.96
C ASN A 1043 6.58 9.93 -45.03
N THR A 1044 6.11 10.45 -46.17
CA THR A 1044 4.68 10.67 -46.48
C THR A 1044 4.20 9.83 -47.66
N THR A 1045 5.09 9.09 -48.31
CA THR A 1045 4.79 8.33 -49.52
C THR A 1045 4.70 6.84 -49.21
N ALA A 1046 3.65 6.20 -49.73
CA ALA A 1046 3.52 4.75 -49.65
C ALA A 1046 4.42 4.09 -50.70
N TYR A 1047 5.26 3.15 -50.27
CA TYR A 1047 6.13 2.36 -51.14
C TYR A 1047 5.75 0.88 -51.05
N SER A 1048 5.89 0.16 -52.17
CA SER A 1048 5.67 -1.29 -52.25
C SER A 1048 6.93 -2.09 -51.90
N ARG A 1049 8.10 -1.45 -51.93
CA ARG A 1049 9.38 -2.07 -51.61
C ARG A 1049 10.20 -1.17 -50.70
N TYR A 1050 10.82 -1.78 -49.69
CA TYR A 1050 11.76 -1.13 -48.80
C TYR A 1050 13.08 -1.88 -48.82
N ARG A 1051 14.20 -1.14 -48.79
CA ARG A 1051 15.54 -1.70 -48.85
C ARG A 1051 16.45 -1.06 -47.82
N LEU A 1052 17.04 -1.88 -46.95
CA LEU A 1052 18.07 -1.50 -46.00
C LEU A 1052 19.44 -1.85 -46.61
N GLN A 1053 20.25 -0.83 -46.87
CA GLN A 1053 21.62 -0.99 -47.34
C GLN A 1053 22.58 -0.76 -46.17
N ILE A 1054 23.10 -1.83 -45.59
CA ILE A 1054 24.13 -1.76 -44.54
C ILE A 1054 25.46 -1.42 -45.20
N THR A 1055 25.97 -0.23 -44.89
CA THR A 1055 27.18 0.35 -45.49
C THR A 1055 28.43 0.14 -44.64
N ALA A 1056 28.28 -0.14 -43.34
CA ALA A 1056 29.39 -0.47 -42.45
C ALA A 1056 28.92 -1.25 -41.21
N ASN A 1057 29.83 -2.09 -40.68
CA ASN A 1057 29.79 -2.68 -39.34
C ASN A 1057 31.01 -2.24 -38.51
N HIS A 1058 31.26 -2.82 -37.33
CA HIS A 1058 32.40 -2.48 -36.47
C HIS A 1058 33.75 -3.09 -36.89
N GLY A 1059 33.92 -3.42 -38.17
CA GLY A 1059 35.18 -3.91 -38.75
C GLY A 1059 35.28 -5.43 -38.84
N ALA A 1060 34.23 -6.17 -38.49
CA ALA A 1060 34.17 -7.61 -38.73
C ALA A 1060 33.99 -7.93 -40.22
N ALA A 1061 34.41 -9.14 -40.64
CA ALA A 1061 34.20 -9.62 -42.00
C ALA A 1061 32.72 -10.00 -42.27
N GLU A 1062 31.94 -10.24 -41.22
CA GLU A 1062 30.54 -10.63 -41.29
C GLU A 1062 29.60 -9.55 -40.73
N THR A 1063 28.35 -9.56 -41.17
CA THR A 1063 27.28 -8.68 -40.68
C THR A 1063 26.07 -9.50 -40.24
N GLN A 1064 25.44 -9.09 -39.13
CA GLN A 1064 24.31 -9.80 -38.55
C GLN A 1064 23.22 -8.88 -38.00
N LEU A 1065 21.99 -9.40 -37.95
CA LEU A 1065 20.83 -8.76 -37.31
C LEU A 1065 19.90 -9.85 -36.79
N ALA A 1066 19.21 -9.58 -35.69
CA ALA A 1066 18.17 -10.47 -35.14
C ALA A 1066 16.78 -10.16 -35.68
N GLU A 1067 16.46 -8.91 -36.01
CA GLU A 1067 15.14 -8.54 -36.56
C GLU A 1067 15.17 -7.18 -37.27
N TRP A 1068 14.27 -6.98 -38.23
CA TRP A 1068 14.02 -5.72 -38.93
C TRP A 1068 12.52 -5.47 -39.16
N GLU A 1069 11.92 -4.52 -38.44
CA GLU A 1069 10.52 -4.12 -38.65
C GLU A 1069 10.38 -2.84 -39.50
N LEU A 1070 9.27 -2.75 -40.22
CA LEU A 1070 8.82 -1.58 -41.00
C LEU A 1070 7.44 -1.12 -40.51
N LEU A 1071 7.42 -0.12 -39.62
CA LEU A 1071 6.23 0.29 -38.88
C LEU A 1071 5.43 1.36 -39.63
N ALA A 1072 4.15 1.09 -39.93
CA ALA A 1072 3.27 1.98 -40.70
C ALA A 1072 1.81 2.00 -40.26
#